data_AF-A0A060XWK1-F1
#
_entry.id   AF-A0A060XWK1-F1
#
_cell.length_a   1.000
_cell.length_b   1.000
_cell.length_c   1.000
_cell.angle_alpha   90.00
_cell.angle_beta   90.00
_cell.angle_gamma   90.00
#
_symmetry.space_group_name_H-M   'P 1'
#
loop_
_entity.id
_entity.type
_entity.pdbx_description
1 polymer ?
#
loop_
_entity_poly.entity_id
_entity_poly.type
_entity_poly.pdbx_seq_one_letter_code
_entity_poly.pdbx_strand_id
1 'polypeptide(L)'
;MAAEGSDSEDLNTNGLMEAPSALEAMEAVQLPTEKEEASEENGGGGASEAPEAAAATSYNMPLAENEEEEDGEFPADFDRLWKLAHDNPQDFSSWTDLLQYCEQESHMTASRQALVAFLARYPLCYGYWKKFADLERRAGYTNKAQEVCVQGLKAIPLSVDLWIHYINLLLGTLNMNLPESSQRIRSAFEEAVTAAGLDFHSDRLWELYIEWEKEQGDMKAATGVYDRVLRVPTQLYSSHYEKFKTHLNAHAPKDVLSAVEYEGLLEESKQSHKTEKSELAEGEEELPPGEEKEPTEEELIPKMRELLLARREKVYQDLEGEVRKRWNFEEAIKRPYFHVKPLDRTQLRAWHSYLDWELTELEGGGEKEVKTETEPEAMEGQEEEEKEGSKSSEIVAGGDRRVRILFERCLIACALYEEFWTKYVQYLEPQSLDEARGVFRRACEIHLAHKHTMHLQWATFEERHGDLTEARRVLEALETSVPGLAMVRLRRAGLERRAGRLDESEALLRDAVAQAKETPYLHAFYSIKLARLLLKLCKNPSKARGVLQEALEISPDDGKLHLNLLELEVSGDPRGSAEGVQQCVARALAAPLSPQTKILFSQRGLQYAEDYGTSVQSVLTVYEEHQKLLKELGNKKRVAENGDSEDPEKMSKGEDGSAVPAPPQAPPTMPHVPMTTPPPPMMGGDMSAVHAGYGGYGSWHQQPQYGGYGGYQQAWNYNQGYYPPS
;
A
#
# COMPACT_ATOMS: atom_id res chain seq x y z
N MET A 1 36.62 55.24 30.30
CA MET A 1 37.82 56.13 30.32
C MET A 1 38.09 56.58 28.89
N ALA A 2 38.80 57.70 28.69
CA ALA A 2 39.34 58.29 27.44
C ALA A 2 38.85 57.74 26.08
N ALA A 3 38.18 58.48 25.19
CA ALA A 3 38.44 59.81 24.60
C ALA A 3 39.32 59.78 23.32
N GLU A 4 38.82 60.49 22.29
CA GLU A 4 39.54 61.17 21.19
C GLU A 4 40.31 60.30 20.15
N GLY A 5 40.37 60.66 18.86
CA GLY A 5 39.85 61.86 18.18
C GLY A 5 39.84 61.79 16.63
N SER A 6 39.75 62.97 16.01
CA SER A 6 39.68 63.36 14.59
C SER A 6 40.96 63.07 13.75
N ASP A 7 41.21 63.43 12.48
CA ASP A 7 40.77 64.45 11.47
C ASP A 7 41.10 63.91 10.02
N SER A 8 40.73 64.49 8.86
CA SER A 8 39.62 65.35 8.36
C SER A 8 39.69 65.41 6.80
N GLU A 9 38.60 65.82 6.10
CA GLU A 9 38.54 66.60 4.83
C GLU A 9 39.25 66.04 3.52
N ASP A 10 38.98 66.43 2.26
CA ASP A 10 37.99 67.34 1.65
C ASP A 10 37.75 67.12 0.12
N LEU A 11 36.53 67.45 -0.38
CA LEU A 11 36.17 68.05 -1.71
C LEU A 11 36.59 67.34 -3.07
N ASN A 12 36.02 67.63 -4.27
CA ASN A 12 35.10 68.71 -4.72
C ASN A 12 34.25 68.41 -6.01
N THR A 13 33.14 69.17 -6.18
CA THR A 13 32.46 69.64 -7.43
C THR A 13 31.98 68.71 -8.58
N ASN A 14 30.64 68.58 -8.70
CA ASN A 14 29.74 69.06 -9.78
C ASN A 14 29.98 68.85 -11.29
N GLY A 15 28.91 68.42 -12.00
CA GLY A 15 28.55 68.98 -13.34
C GLY A 15 27.65 68.17 -14.30
N LEU A 16 26.33 68.49 -14.33
CA LEU A 16 25.41 68.69 -15.51
C LEU A 16 25.34 67.61 -16.65
N MET A 17 24.27 67.32 -17.41
CA MET A 17 22.87 67.78 -17.68
C MET A 17 22.24 66.72 -18.65
N GLU A 18 20.94 66.46 -18.92
CA GLU A 18 19.55 66.86 -18.54
C GLU A 18 18.70 65.54 -18.43
N ALA A 19 17.42 65.40 -18.01
CA ALA A 19 16.14 66.14 -18.11
C ALA A 19 15.45 66.10 -19.51
N PRO A 20 14.09 66.21 -19.66
CA PRO A 20 13.04 66.40 -18.65
C PRO A 20 11.74 65.52 -18.75
N SER A 21 10.93 65.55 -17.68
CA SER A 21 9.45 65.35 -17.60
C SER A 21 8.77 64.00 -17.92
N ALA A 22 7.61 63.62 -17.35
CA ALA A 22 6.82 63.94 -16.12
C ALA A 22 5.59 62.96 -16.07
N LEU A 23 4.60 62.93 -15.16
CA LEU A 23 4.15 63.72 -13.99
C LEU A 23 3.70 62.75 -12.83
N GLU A 24 3.22 63.33 -11.71
CA GLU A 24 2.11 62.94 -10.79
C GLU A 24 1.71 61.44 -10.62
N ALA A 25 1.68 60.76 -9.45
CA ALA A 25 1.52 61.06 -8.00
C ALA A 25 0.11 60.84 -7.40
N MET A 26 0.00 59.84 -6.51
CA MET A 26 -0.48 59.83 -5.09
C MET A 26 -1.75 60.63 -4.69
N GLU A 27 -2.63 60.23 -3.74
CA GLU A 27 -2.63 59.11 -2.76
C GLU A 27 -4.06 58.68 -2.32
N ALA A 28 -4.20 57.89 -1.23
CA ALA A 28 -5.39 57.13 -0.80
C ALA A 28 -6.53 57.90 -0.08
N VAL A 29 -7.71 57.26 0.06
CA VAL A 29 -8.76 57.45 1.12
C VAL A 29 -9.64 56.16 1.22
N GLN A 30 -10.38 55.96 2.33
CA GLN A 30 -11.13 54.72 2.70
C GLN A 30 -12.67 54.89 2.81
N LEU A 31 -13.38 53.77 3.06
CA LEU A 31 -14.70 53.64 3.74
C LEU A 31 -15.97 54.04 2.92
N PRO A 32 -17.22 53.57 3.24
CA PRO A 32 -17.81 53.41 4.58
C PRO A 32 -18.64 52.11 4.88
N THR A 33 -19.30 52.10 6.04
CA THR A 33 -20.19 51.07 6.63
C THR A 33 -21.52 51.69 7.14
N GLU A 34 -22.38 50.91 7.84
CA GLU A 34 -23.75 51.21 8.37
C GLU A 34 -24.92 50.97 7.37
N LYS A 35 -26.13 50.52 7.75
CA LYS A 35 -26.71 50.04 9.04
C LYS A 35 -27.94 49.12 8.82
N GLU A 36 -28.57 48.66 9.91
CA GLU A 36 -29.74 47.76 9.96
C GLU A 36 -31.10 48.41 9.60
N GLU A 37 -32.05 47.61 9.08
CA GLU A 37 -33.46 47.63 9.51
C GLU A 37 -34.17 46.30 9.13
N ALA A 38 -35.36 46.01 9.66
CA ALA A 38 -35.98 44.67 9.63
C ALA A 38 -37.42 44.63 9.09
N SER A 39 -37.86 43.46 8.59
CA SER A 39 -39.27 43.15 8.30
C SER A 39 -39.54 41.63 8.35
N GLU A 40 -40.77 41.24 8.65
CA GLU A 40 -41.12 39.90 9.13
C GLU A 40 -41.71 38.94 8.06
N GLU A 41 -41.72 37.66 8.44
CA GLU A 41 -42.73 36.62 8.16
C GLU A 41 -42.78 35.83 6.81
N ASN A 42 -42.56 34.52 7.00
CA ASN A 42 -43.46 33.40 6.65
C ASN A 42 -43.17 32.51 5.42
N GLY A 43 -43.51 31.22 5.55
CA GLY A 43 -43.49 30.22 4.46
C GLY A 43 -42.39 29.14 4.56
N GLY A 44 -42.55 28.15 5.44
CA GLY A 44 -41.62 27.02 5.59
C GLY A 44 -41.88 25.83 4.64
N GLY A 45 -40.86 24.99 4.45
CA GLY A 45 -40.93 23.70 3.74
C GLY A 45 -39.66 22.90 3.97
N GLY A 46 -39.75 21.76 4.68
CA GLY A 46 -38.58 21.03 5.17
C GLY A 46 -37.92 20.11 4.15
N ALA A 47 -36.60 19.94 4.30
CA ALA A 47 -35.81 18.84 3.73
C ALA A 47 -35.02 18.18 4.86
N SER A 48 -34.84 16.85 4.79
CA SER A 48 -34.22 16.05 5.85
C SER A 48 -32.71 16.29 5.94
N GLU A 49 -32.20 16.41 7.17
CA GLU A 49 -30.77 16.34 7.45
C GLU A 49 -30.22 14.97 7.02
N ALA A 50 -29.11 14.98 6.28
CA ALA A 50 -28.27 13.81 6.07
C ALA A 50 -27.08 13.90 7.04
N PRO A 51 -26.64 12.79 7.66
CA PRO A 51 -25.53 12.82 8.61
C PRO A 51 -24.23 13.22 7.91
N GLU A 52 -23.40 14.00 8.61
CA GLU A 52 -22.09 14.42 8.09
C GLU A 52 -21.21 13.21 7.82
N ALA A 53 -20.72 13.08 6.58
CA ALA A 53 -19.69 12.11 6.24
C ALA A 53 -18.40 12.45 7.00
N ALA A 54 -17.85 11.48 7.74
CA ALA A 54 -16.68 11.68 8.59
C ALA A 54 -15.49 12.23 7.79
N ALA A 55 -15.16 13.51 7.99
CA ALA A 55 -14.13 14.22 7.24
C ALA A 55 -12.75 13.58 7.51
N ALA A 56 -12.27 12.78 6.57
CA ALA A 56 -11.04 12.02 6.71
C ALA A 56 -9.81 12.95 6.68
N THR A 57 -9.26 13.22 7.87
CA THR A 57 -8.19 14.18 8.14
C THR A 57 -6.94 13.92 7.30
N SER A 58 -6.63 14.83 6.37
CA SER A 58 -5.26 14.98 5.87
C SER A 58 -4.35 15.34 7.04
N TYR A 59 -3.19 14.67 7.16
CA TYR A 59 -2.29 14.87 8.30
C TYR A 59 -1.46 16.16 8.15
N ASN A 60 -2.13 17.31 8.10
CA ASN A 60 -1.52 18.58 8.44
C ASN A 60 -1.28 18.59 9.95
N MET A 61 -0.02 18.74 10.35
CA MET A 61 0.40 18.71 11.74
C MET A 61 0.60 20.16 12.23
N PRO A 62 -0.35 20.73 13.02
CA PRO A 62 -0.37 22.16 13.31
C PRO A 62 0.23 22.40 14.70
N LEU A 63 1.56 22.58 14.76
CA LEU A 63 2.31 22.98 15.97
C LEU A 63 3.28 24.14 15.68
N ALA A 64 2.91 25.00 14.73
CA ALA A 64 3.70 26.15 14.28
C ALA A 64 2.85 27.44 14.23
N GLU A 65 2.10 27.70 15.30
CA GLU A 65 1.72 29.08 15.62
C GLU A 65 2.88 29.71 16.40
N ASN A 66 3.37 30.85 15.89
CA ASN A 66 4.59 31.48 16.40
C ASN A 66 4.28 32.30 17.66
N GLU A 67 4.43 31.70 18.83
CA GLU A 67 4.76 32.43 20.05
C GLU A 67 6.30 32.59 20.14
N GLU A 68 6.76 33.77 20.56
CA GLU A 68 8.15 34.21 20.44
C GLU A 68 9.06 33.50 21.48
N GLU A 69 9.59 32.32 21.15
CA GLU A 69 10.60 31.62 21.95
C GLU A 69 12.03 32.13 21.62
N GLU A 70 12.75 32.62 22.63
CA GLU A 70 13.99 33.41 22.55
C GLU A 70 15.28 32.58 22.24
N ASP A 71 15.16 31.52 21.42
CA ASP A 71 16.30 30.81 20.83
C ASP A 71 16.96 31.69 19.74
N GLY A 72 18.29 31.61 19.60
CA GLY A 72 19.08 32.46 18.68
C GLY A 72 19.11 32.01 17.22
N GLU A 73 20.15 32.43 16.47
CA GLU A 73 20.43 31.93 15.12
C GLU A 73 20.59 30.40 15.14
N PHE A 74 20.03 29.71 14.13
CA PHE A 74 20.09 28.25 14.01
C PHE A 74 21.54 27.72 14.06
N PRO A 75 21.76 26.48 14.55
CA PRO A 75 23.10 25.90 14.63
C PRO A 75 23.77 25.83 13.26
N ALA A 76 25.08 26.08 13.19
CA ALA A 76 25.78 26.39 11.93
C ALA A 76 25.71 25.32 10.82
N ASP A 77 25.46 24.05 11.16
CA ASP A 77 25.26 22.95 10.20
C ASP A 77 23.78 22.62 9.91
N PHE A 78 22.83 23.28 10.59
CA PHE A 78 21.40 22.99 10.51
C PHE A 78 20.87 23.16 9.10
N ASP A 79 21.05 24.33 8.47
CA ASP A 79 20.57 24.60 7.10
C ASP A 79 21.11 23.60 6.08
N ARG A 80 22.35 23.13 6.26
CA ARG A 80 22.99 22.14 5.38
C ARG A 80 22.34 20.76 5.52
N LEU A 81 22.10 20.32 6.76
CA LEU A 81 21.48 19.01 7.05
C LEU A 81 19.97 19.03 6.76
N TRP A 82 19.29 20.13 7.10
CA TRP A 82 17.91 20.42 6.77
C TRP A 82 17.69 20.35 5.26
N LYS A 83 18.52 21.05 4.47
CA LYS A 83 18.46 20.98 3.02
C LYS A 83 18.75 19.57 2.49
N LEU A 84 19.76 18.87 3.00
CA LEU A 84 20.07 17.51 2.55
C LEU A 84 18.86 16.56 2.71
N ALA A 85 18.15 16.66 3.84
CA ALA A 85 16.95 15.90 4.13
C ALA A 85 15.73 16.34 3.28
N HIS A 86 15.61 17.62 2.93
CA HIS A 86 14.52 18.14 2.07
C HIS A 86 14.75 17.91 0.58
N ASP A 87 16.01 17.92 0.11
CA ASP A 87 16.38 17.53 -1.25
C ASP A 87 16.20 16.01 -1.45
N ASN A 88 16.30 15.20 -0.38
CA ASN A 88 16.09 13.75 -0.40
C ASN A 88 15.12 13.24 0.68
N PRO A 89 13.80 13.56 0.66
CA PRO A 89 12.86 13.26 1.75
C PRO A 89 12.59 11.77 2.01
N GLN A 90 13.22 10.86 1.26
CA GLN A 90 13.14 9.41 1.42
C GLN A 90 14.42 8.79 1.99
N ASP A 91 15.53 9.55 2.09
CA ASP A 91 16.70 9.08 2.83
C ASP A 91 16.50 9.29 4.33
N PHE A 92 16.10 8.21 4.98
CA PHE A 92 15.98 8.12 6.43
C PHE A 92 17.29 8.53 7.15
N SER A 93 18.45 8.29 6.54
CA SER A 93 19.77 8.58 7.13
C SER A 93 19.97 10.07 7.34
N SER A 94 19.76 10.87 6.28
CA SER A 94 19.82 12.34 6.34
C SER A 94 18.89 12.94 7.40
N TRP A 95 17.69 12.37 7.59
CA TRP A 95 16.80 12.78 8.67
C TRP A 95 17.33 12.39 10.06
N THR A 96 17.85 11.18 10.23
CA THR A 96 18.40 10.77 11.54
C THR A 96 19.66 11.54 11.91
N ASP A 97 20.50 11.89 10.94
CA ASP A 97 21.70 12.70 11.15
C ASP A 97 21.35 14.15 11.54
N LEU A 98 20.36 14.75 10.87
CA LEU A 98 19.78 16.05 11.24
C LEU A 98 19.21 16.03 12.68
N LEU A 99 18.40 15.01 13.01
CA LEU A 99 17.78 14.89 14.33
C LEU A 99 18.82 14.64 15.44
N GLN A 100 19.85 13.83 15.16
CA GLN A 100 20.95 13.61 16.09
C GLN A 100 21.78 14.89 16.28
N TYR A 101 22.00 15.68 15.24
CA TYR A 101 22.67 16.98 15.34
C TYR A 101 21.88 17.97 16.21
N CYS A 102 20.56 18.09 16.00
CA CYS A 102 19.70 18.95 16.83
C CYS A 102 19.69 18.51 18.30
N GLU A 103 19.70 17.20 18.56
CA GLU A 103 19.78 16.63 19.91
C GLU A 103 21.17 16.81 20.57
N GLN A 104 22.25 16.92 19.79
CA GLN A 104 23.60 17.22 20.26
C GLN A 104 23.77 18.70 20.61
N GLU A 105 23.35 19.61 19.73
CA GLU A 105 23.37 21.06 19.97
C GLU A 105 22.35 21.50 21.04
N SER A 106 21.40 20.63 21.39
CA SER A 106 20.36 20.84 22.42
C SER A 106 19.41 22.03 22.16
N HIS A 107 19.39 22.56 20.93
CA HIS A 107 18.59 23.71 20.52
C HIS A 107 17.12 23.31 20.33
N MET A 108 16.20 24.01 21.01
CA MET A 108 14.80 23.61 21.13
C MET A 108 14.05 23.76 19.80
N THR A 109 14.09 24.96 19.22
CA THR A 109 13.37 25.29 17.99
C THR A 109 13.81 24.43 16.80
N ALA A 110 15.14 24.25 16.62
CA ALA A 110 15.71 23.37 15.61
C ALA A 110 15.23 21.91 15.77
N SER A 111 15.24 21.39 17.00
CA SER A 111 14.77 20.03 17.32
C SER A 111 13.28 19.86 17.04
N ARG A 112 12.44 20.81 17.46
CA ARG A 112 10.99 20.83 17.21
C ARG A 112 10.71 20.81 15.69
N GLN A 113 11.34 21.72 14.94
CA GLN A 113 11.17 21.82 13.49
C GLN A 113 11.61 20.55 12.74
N ALA A 114 12.74 19.95 13.12
CA ALA A 114 13.22 18.69 12.55
C ALA A 114 12.29 17.51 12.87
N LEU A 115 11.77 17.41 14.10
CA LEU A 115 10.83 16.37 14.50
C LEU A 115 9.47 16.51 13.79
N VAL A 116 8.95 17.73 13.63
CA VAL A 116 7.73 18.02 12.86
C VAL A 116 7.85 17.49 11.43
N ALA A 117 8.90 17.88 10.70
CA ALA A 117 9.11 17.48 9.32
C ALA A 117 9.35 15.97 9.15
N PHE A 118 10.16 15.38 10.03
CA PHE A 118 10.43 13.93 10.03
C PHE A 118 9.15 13.11 10.30
N LEU A 119 8.37 13.48 11.32
CA LEU A 119 7.18 12.72 11.73
C LEU A 119 6.02 12.86 10.75
N ALA A 120 5.94 13.96 9.98
CA ALA A 120 5.03 14.06 8.83
C ALA A 120 5.36 13.04 7.72
N ARG A 121 6.64 12.62 7.59
CA ARG A 121 7.11 11.68 6.56
C ARG A 121 7.23 10.24 7.02
N TYR A 122 7.60 10.03 8.29
CA TYR A 122 7.72 8.71 8.93
C TYR A 122 6.82 8.61 10.18
N PRO A 123 5.49 8.81 10.06
CA PRO A 123 4.59 8.86 11.21
C PRO A 123 4.54 7.57 12.04
N LEU A 124 4.99 6.44 11.47
CA LEU A 124 5.05 5.13 12.12
C LEU A 124 6.27 4.95 13.08
N CYS A 125 7.18 5.93 13.13
CA CYS A 125 8.36 5.91 13.98
C CYS A 125 8.05 6.29 15.45
N TYR A 126 7.29 5.45 16.16
CA TYR A 126 6.80 5.73 17.52
C TYR A 126 7.88 6.17 18.54
N GLY A 127 9.13 5.71 18.41
CA GLY A 127 10.24 6.17 19.25
C GLY A 127 10.54 7.66 19.13
N TYR A 128 10.25 8.27 17.97
CA TYR A 128 10.45 9.70 17.74
C TYR A 128 9.26 10.54 18.24
N TRP A 129 8.03 10.00 18.21
CA TRP A 129 6.90 10.58 18.94
C TRP A 129 7.19 10.68 20.45
N LYS A 130 7.78 9.63 21.04
CA LYS A 130 8.24 9.63 22.44
C LYS A 130 9.35 10.67 22.68
N LYS A 131 10.39 10.71 21.82
CA LYS A 131 11.44 11.76 21.89
C LYS A 131 10.87 13.18 21.83
N PHE A 132 9.85 13.42 21.01
CA PHE A 132 9.25 14.74 20.85
C PHE A 132 8.42 15.15 22.07
N ALA A 133 7.61 14.24 22.63
CA ALA A 133 6.91 14.50 23.90
C ALA A 133 7.90 14.71 25.07
N ASP A 134 9.00 13.94 25.12
CA ASP A 134 10.09 14.13 26.08
C ASP A 134 10.93 15.41 25.84
N LEU A 135 10.89 16.01 24.65
CA LEU A 135 11.50 17.30 24.37
C LEU A 135 10.64 18.43 24.96
N GLU A 136 9.36 18.50 24.59
CA GLU A 136 8.41 19.50 25.11
C GLU A 136 8.27 19.42 26.64
N ARG A 137 8.24 18.20 27.20
CA ARG A 137 8.22 17.99 28.65
C ARG A 137 9.47 18.55 29.36
N ARG A 138 10.65 18.43 28.74
CA ARG A 138 11.90 19.01 29.29
C ARG A 138 11.94 20.54 29.19
N ALA A 139 11.26 21.13 28.20
CA ALA A 139 11.04 22.57 28.13
C ALA A 139 10.00 23.09 29.15
N GLY A 140 9.27 22.19 29.82
CA GLY A 140 8.18 22.53 30.75
C GLY A 140 6.79 22.59 30.08
N TYR A 141 6.72 22.46 28.76
CA TYR A 141 5.48 22.52 27.98
C TYR A 141 4.68 21.21 28.04
N THR A 142 4.17 20.91 29.23
CA THR A 142 3.38 19.72 29.54
C THR A 142 2.18 19.52 28.60
N ASN A 143 1.50 20.61 28.20
CA ASN A 143 0.36 20.55 27.28
C ASN A 143 0.81 20.15 25.87
N LYS A 144 1.82 20.84 25.31
CA LYS A 144 2.45 20.49 24.02
C LYS A 144 2.92 19.02 24.01
N ALA A 145 3.51 18.53 25.11
CA ALA A 145 3.91 17.12 25.26
C ALA A 145 2.74 16.12 25.21
N GLN A 146 1.58 16.46 25.80
CA GLN A 146 0.37 15.64 25.71
C GLN A 146 -0.25 15.69 24.30
N GLU A 147 -0.26 16.85 23.65
CA GLU A 147 -0.74 17.03 22.28
C GLU A 147 0.09 16.21 21.29
N VAL A 148 1.42 16.23 21.42
CA VAL A 148 2.35 15.40 20.63
C VAL A 148 2.09 13.91 20.84
N CYS A 149 1.81 13.45 22.06
CA CYS A 149 1.38 12.07 22.30
C CYS A 149 0.07 11.75 21.58
N VAL A 150 -0.95 12.61 21.70
CA VAL A 150 -2.27 12.39 21.06
C VAL A 150 -2.18 12.42 19.53
N GLN A 151 -1.32 13.26 18.96
CA GLN A 151 -1.01 13.27 17.52
C GLN A 151 -0.34 11.95 17.09
N GLY A 152 0.69 11.50 17.81
CA GLY A 152 1.34 10.23 17.54
C GLY A 152 0.42 9.00 17.70
N LEU A 153 -0.55 9.06 18.61
CA LEU A 153 -1.56 8.02 18.79
C LEU A 153 -2.65 8.03 17.70
N LYS A 154 -2.98 9.20 17.13
CA LYS A 154 -3.77 9.27 15.88
C LYS A 154 -3.02 8.69 14.68
N ALA A 155 -1.69 8.83 14.66
CA ALA A 155 -0.83 8.29 13.62
C ALA A 155 -0.52 6.78 13.77
N ILE A 156 -0.44 6.27 15.01
CA ILE A 156 -0.14 4.86 15.32
C ILE A 156 -1.01 4.34 16.48
N PRO A 157 -2.33 4.17 16.29
CA PRO A 157 -3.25 3.78 17.38
C PRO A 157 -2.94 2.42 18.02
N LEU A 158 -2.19 1.55 17.32
CA LEU A 158 -1.78 0.22 17.82
C LEU A 158 -0.44 0.23 18.57
N SER A 159 0.22 1.39 18.73
CA SER A 159 1.50 1.46 19.43
C SER A 159 1.32 1.39 20.95
N VAL A 160 1.28 0.16 21.48
CA VAL A 160 1.26 -0.16 22.93
C VAL A 160 2.30 0.66 23.70
N ASP A 161 3.50 0.77 23.14
CA ASP A 161 4.67 1.45 23.72
C ASP A 161 4.52 3.00 23.76
N LEU A 162 3.65 3.56 22.91
CA LEU A 162 3.29 4.99 22.89
C LEU A 162 2.09 5.27 23.80
N TRP A 163 1.09 4.38 23.85
CA TRP A 163 0.00 4.46 24.83
C TRP A 163 0.54 4.42 26.27
N ILE A 164 1.43 3.47 26.56
CA ILE A 164 2.10 3.38 27.86
C ILE A 164 2.89 4.67 28.15
N HIS A 165 3.53 5.29 27.16
CA HIS A 165 4.23 6.56 27.36
C HIS A 165 3.27 7.72 27.67
N TYR A 166 2.14 7.83 26.95
CA TYR A 166 1.11 8.83 27.22
C TYR A 166 0.47 8.66 28.61
N ILE A 167 0.15 7.43 29.01
CA ILE A 167 -0.39 7.13 30.35
C ILE A 167 0.61 7.50 31.45
N ASN A 168 1.90 7.19 31.26
CA ASN A 168 2.97 7.61 32.19
C ASN A 168 3.16 9.13 32.22
N LEU A 169 2.97 9.83 31.08
CA LEU A 169 2.97 11.29 31.03
C LEU A 169 1.81 11.87 31.87
N LEU A 170 0.60 11.33 31.75
CA LEU A 170 -0.56 11.75 32.55
C LEU A 170 -0.35 11.50 34.05
N LEU A 171 0.08 10.28 34.42
CA LEU A 171 0.41 9.92 35.82
C LEU A 171 1.48 10.83 36.43
N GLY A 172 2.47 11.24 35.64
CA GLY A 172 3.56 12.13 36.09
C GLY A 172 3.27 13.63 36.04
N THR A 173 2.08 14.06 35.58
CA THR A 173 1.77 15.50 35.37
C THR A 173 0.41 15.96 35.88
N LEU A 174 -0.59 15.08 35.97
CA LEU A 174 -1.90 15.40 36.55
C LEU A 174 -1.83 15.39 38.09
N ASN A 175 -2.73 16.15 38.73
CA ASN A 175 -2.83 16.18 40.18
C ASN A 175 -3.72 15.03 40.69
N MET A 176 -3.11 13.96 41.23
CA MET A 176 -3.83 12.77 41.73
C MET A 176 -4.80 13.04 42.90
N ASN A 177 -4.78 14.24 43.49
CA ASN A 177 -5.75 14.65 44.51
C ASN A 177 -7.11 15.11 43.92
N LEU A 178 -7.22 15.19 42.59
CA LEU A 178 -8.43 15.58 41.87
C LEU A 178 -9.08 14.34 41.22
N PRO A 179 -10.37 14.03 41.50
CA PRO A 179 -11.07 12.88 40.90
C PRO A 179 -11.04 12.87 39.37
N GLU A 180 -11.06 14.05 38.76
CA GLU A 180 -10.98 14.26 37.31
C GLU A 180 -9.68 13.70 36.72
N SER A 181 -8.57 13.72 37.47
CA SER A 181 -7.29 13.14 37.05
C SER A 181 -7.38 11.62 36.93
N SER A 182 -7.93 10.94 37.94
CA SER A 182 -8.14 9.49 37.89
C SER A 182 -9.16 9.10 36.82
N GLN A 183 -10.19 9.92 36.57
CA GLN A 183 -11.11 9.71 35.46
C GLN A 183 -10.41 9.86 34.09
N ARG A 184 -9.55 10.88 33.90
CA ARG A 184 -8.79 11.06 32.65
C ARG A 184 -7.83 9.89 32.40
N ILE A 185 -7.17 9.37 33.44
CA ILE A 185 -6.27 8.21 33.35
C ILE A 185 -7.06 6.94 33.00
N ARG A 186 -8.20 6.67 33.67
CA ARG A 186 -9.06 5.52 33.32
C ARG A 186 -9.53 5.59 31.87
N SER A 187 -9.94 6.78 31.41
CA SER A 187 -10.27 7.01 30.00
C SER A 187 -9.08 6.71 29.07
N ALA A 188 -7.88 7.16 29.39
CA ALA A 188 -6.67 6.89 28.59
C ALA A 188 -6.30 5.39 28.55
N PHE A 189 -6.55 4.64 29.64
CA PHE A 189 -6.43 3.18 29.63
C PHE A 189 -7.50 2.51 28.75
N GLU A 190 -8.77 2.94 28.84
CA GLU A 190 -9.87 2.41 28.01
C GLU A 190 -9.69 2.70 26.52
N GLU A 191 -9.25 3.92 26.18
CA GLU A 191 -8.81 4.32 24.85
C GLU A 191 -7.69 3.38 24.34
N ALA A 192 -6.67 3.13 25.18
CA ALA A 192 -5.53 2.29 24.85
C ALA A 192 -5.90 0.81 24.62
N VAL A 193 -6.71 0.19 25.50
CA VAL A 193 -7.10 -1.21 25.32
C VAL A 193 -8.11 -1.40 24.18
N THR A 194 -8.89 -0.36 23.86
CA THR A 194 -9.79 -0.36 22.68
C THR A 194 -9.00 -0.31 21.37
N ALA A 195 -7.91 0.47 21.32
CA ALA A 195 -7.10 0.68 20.12
C ALA A 195 -5.98 -0.37 19.92
N ALA A 196 -5.26 -0.73 21.00
CA ALA A 196 -4.07 -1.58 20.97
C ALA A 196 -4.16 -2.84 21.85
N GLY A 197 -5.20 -2.97 22.69
CA GLY A 197 -5.34 -4.07 23.64
C GLY A 197 -5.58 -5.45 23.03
N LEU A 198 -5.77 -5.55 21.71
CA LEU A 198 -5.85 -6.81 20.95
C LEU A 198 -4.53 -7.18 20.22
N ASP A 199 -3.44 -6.44 20.42
CA ASP A 199 -2.12 -6.92 20.01
C ASP A 199 -1.68 -8.09 20.89
N PHE A 200 -1.11 -9.13 20.27
CA PHE A 200 -0.56 -10.29 20.99
C PHE A 200 0.53 -9.91 22.01
N HIS A 201 1.20 -8.78 21.86
CA HIS A 201 2.22 -8.27 22.78
C HIS A 201 1.71 -7.12 23.66
N SER A 202 0.39 -6.98 23.83
CA SER A 202 -0.24 -5.94 24.65
C SER A 202 -0.16 -6.19 26.16
N ASP A 203 0.43 -7.30 26.62
CA ASP A 203 0.47 -7.76 28.01
C ASP A 203 0.79 -6.64 29.02
N ARG A 204 1.83 -5.84 28.75
CA ARG A 204 2.29 -4.77 29.63
C ARG A 204 1.26 -3.64 29.81
N LEU A 205 0.39 -3.39 28.83
CA LEU A 205 -0.68 -2.40 28.95
C LEU A 205 -1.78 -2.91 29.89
N TRP A 206 -2.16 -4.18 29.75
CA TRP A 206 -3.12 -4.82 30.65
C TRP A 206 -2.60 -4.90 32.08
N GLU A 207 -1.33 -5.28 32.27
CA GLU A 207 -0.68 -5.31 33.59
C GLU A 207 -0.69 -3.93 34.27
N LEU A 208 -0.25 -2.87 33.57
CA LEU A 208 -0.27 -1.51 34.10
C LEU A 208 -1.68 -1.02 34.44
N TYR A 209 -2.70 -1.43 33.67
CA TYR A 209 -4.08 -1.04 33.97
C TYR A 209 -4.61 -1.76 35.22
N ILE A 210 -4.35 -3.07 35.33
CA ILE A 210 -4.72 -3.90 36.49
C ILE A 210 -4.01 -3.42 37.77
N GLU A 211 -2.74 -3.04 37.68
CA GLU A 211 -1.97 -2.50 38.80
C GLU A 211 -2.51 -1.12 39.22
N TRP A 212 -2.81 -0.24 38.27
CA TRP A 212 -3.38 1.08 38.55
C TRP A 212 -4.76 1.01 39.24
N GLU A 213 -5.70 0.18 38.78
CA GLU A 213 -7.01 0.03 39.44
C GLU A 213 -6.88 -0.50 40.88
N LYS A 214 -5.90 -1.38 41.15
CA LYS A 214 -5.57 -1.84 42.52
C LYS A 214 -4.96 -0.73 43.37
N GLU A 215 -4.13 0.14 42.80
CA GLU A 215 -3.60 1.33 43.49
C GLU A 215 -4.69 2.38 43.79
N GLN A 216 -5.72 2.50 42.94
CA GLN A 216 -6.94 3.27 43.26
C GLN A 216 -7.81 2.59 44.35
N GLY A 217 -7.54 1.32 44.68
CA GLY A 217 -8.30 0.51 45.63
C GLY A 217 -9.55 -0.16 45.06
N ASP A 218 -9.84 -0.01 43.76
CA ASP A 218 -11.01 -0.62 43.13
C ASP A 218 -10.69 -2.05 42.67
N MET A 219 -10.82 -2.97 43.63
CA MET A 219 -10.64 -4.41 43.41
C MET A 219 -11.71 -5.01 42.48
N LYS A 220 -12.82 -4.32 42.20
CA LYS A 220 -13.87 -4.75 41.27
C LYS A 220 -13.52 -4.34 39.84
N ALA A 221 -13.08 -3.10 39.64
CA ALA A 221 -12.53 -2.65 38.36
C ALA A 221 -11.34 -3.52 37.94
N ALA A 222 -10.39 -3.78 38.86
CA ALA A 222 -9.26 -4.68 38.60
C ALA A 222 -9.70 -6.10 38.17
N THR A 223 -10.78 -6.64 38.77
CA THR A 223 -11.35 -7.94 38.38
C THR A 223 -12.01 -7.88 37.00
N GLY A 224 -12.71 -6.79 36.68
CA GLY A 224 -13.28 -6.54 35.35
C GLY A 224 -12.21 -6.42 34.25
N VAL A 225 -11.04 -5.84 34.55
CA VAL A 225 -9.91 -5.80 33.61
C VAL A 225 -9.28 -7.19 33.45
N TYR A 226 -9.17 -8.00 34.51
CA TYR A 226 -8.76 -9.41 34.39
C TYR A 226 -9.72 -10.23 33.51
N ASP A 227 -11.03 -10.16 33.75
CA ASP A 227 -12.03 -10.87 32.94
C ASP A 227 -12.04 -10.40 31.47
N ARG A 228 -11.49 -9.23 31.16
CA ARG A 228 -11.28 -8.75 29.77
C ARG A 228 -10.01 -9.31 29.13
N VAL A 229 -8.84 -9.21 29.79
CA VAL A 229 -7.59 -9.77 29.23
C VAL A 229 -7.64 -11.29 29.10
N LEU A 230 -8.37 -11.99 29.99
CA LEU A 230 -8.64 -13.43 29.87
C LEU A 230 -9.56 -13.81 28.69
N ARG A 231 -9.96 -12.87 27.83
CA ARG A 231 -10.63 -13.12 26.55
C ARG A 231 -9.79 -12.69 25.34
N VAL A 232 -8.55 -12.25 25.54
CA VAL A 232 -7.65 -11.74 24.50
C VAL A 232 -6.43 -12.64 24.34
N PRO A 233 -6.14 -13.18 23.15
CA PRO A 233 -4.89 -13.88 22.87
C PRO A 233 -3.67 -12.96 23.03
N THR A 234 -2.93 -13.11 24.13
CA THR A 234 -1.65 -12.42 24.37
C THR A 234 -0.52 -13.41 24.64
N GLN A 235 0.73 -12.94 24.58
CA GLN A 235 1.92 -13.76 24.77
C GLN A 235 2.04 -14.33 26.20
N LEU A 236 1.61 -13.57 27.21
CA LEU A 236 1.71 -13.95 28.63
C LEU A 236 0.34 -14.30 29.26
N TYR A 237 -0.64 -14.72 28.45
CA TYR A 237 -1.99 -15.12 28.86
C TYR A 237 -2.04 -16.01 30.14
N SER A 238 -1.14 -16.99 30.26
CA SER A 238 -1.02 -17.85 31.43
C SER A 238 -0.51 -17.12 32.68
N SER A 239 0.36 -16.13 32.52
CA SER A 239 0.78 -15.26 33.63
C SER A 239 -0.36 -14.39 34.13
N HIS A 240 -1.19 -13.84 33.22
CA HIS A 240 -2.40 -13.09 33.60
C HIS A 240 -3.36 -13.97 34.39
N TYR A 241 -3.51 -15.24 34.02
CA TYR A 241 -4.35 -16.18 34.75
C TYR A 241 -3.79 -16.58 36.13
N GLU A 242 -2.48 -16.79 36.29
CA GLU A 242 -1.89 -16.99 37.63
C GLU A 242 -2.03 -15.73 38.51
N LYS A 243 -1.83 -14.54 37.94
CA LYS A 243 -2.05 -13.25 38.62
C LYS A 243 -3.53 -13.07 39.03
N PHE A 244 -4.48 -13.47 38.19
CA PHE A 244 -5.92 -13.48 38.49
C PHE A 244 -6.28 -14.44 39.63
N LYS A 245 -5.80 -15.69 39.57
CA LYS A 245 -5.98 -16.67 40.65
C LYS A 245 -5.39 -16.17 41.97
N THR A 246 -4.26 -15.46 41.93
CA THR A 246 -3.66 -14.82 43.11
C THR A 246 -4.56 -13.71 43.68
N HIS A 247 -5.10 -12.86 42.79
CA HIS A 247 -6.04 -11.77 43.14
C HIS A 247 -7.32 -12.28 43.83
N LEU A 248 -8.00 -13.28 43.27
CA LEU A 248 -9.23 -13.85 43.84
C LEU A 248 -9.03 -14.55 45.20
N ASN A 249 -7.82 -15.06 45.46
CA ASN A 249 -7.48 -15.68 46.74
C ASN A 249 -7.06 -14.65 47.81
N ALA A 250 -6.47 -13.52 47.41
CA ALA A 250 -6.03 -12.46 48.32
C ALA A 250 -7.20 -11.63 48.91
N HIS A 251 -8.32 -11.51 48.20
CA HIS A 251 -9.46 -10.67 48.57
C HIS A 251 -10.74 -11.50 48.80
N ALA A 252 -11.70 -11.00 49.58
CA ALA A 252 -12.98 -11.71 49.77
C ALA A 252 -13.88 -11.54 48.53
N PRO A 253 -14.69 -12.55 48.13
CA PRO A 253 -15.46 -12.50 46.87
C PRO A 253 -16.35 -11.25 46.72
N LYS A 254 -16.98 -10.79 47.81
CA LYS A 254 -17.80 -9.57 47.85
C LYS A 254 -17.05 -8.29 47.45
N ASP A 255 -15.72 -8.26 47.61
CA ASP A 255 -14.88 -7.07 47.38
C ASP A 255 -14.31 -7.06 45.96
N VAL A 256 -14.26 -8.21 45.28
CA VAL A 256 -13.77 -8.36 43.89
C VAL A 256 -14.89 -8.53 42.85
N LEU A 257 -16.07 -9.03 43.23
CA LEU A 257 -17.19 -9.28 42.32
C LEU A 257 -18.21 -8.14 42.27
N SER A 258 -18.99 -8.09 41.19
CA SER A 258 -20.23 -7.29 41.15
C SER A 258 -21.27 -7.84 42.15
N ALA A 259 -22.23 -7.02 42.57
CA ALA A 259 -23.29 -7.47 43.50
C ALA A 259 -24.10 -8.64 42.92
N VAL A 260 -24.54 -8.50 41.66
CA VAL A 260 -25.34 -9.52 40.93
C VAL A 260 -24.57 -10.85 40.80
N GLU A 261 -23.27 -10.81 40.49
CA GLU A 261 -22.47 -12.03 40.39
C GLU A 261 -22.19 -12.65 41.77
N TYR A 262 -21.96 -11.84 42.80
CA TYR A 262 -21.79 -12.31 44.17
C TYR A 262 -23.05 -13.00 44.70
N GLU A 263 -24.22 -12.38 44.50
CA GLU A 263 -25.53 -12.92 44.88
C GLU A 263 -25.82 -14.25 44.15
N GLY A 264 -25.62 -14.30 42.83
CA GLY A 264 -25.82 -15.54 42.05
C GLY A 264 -24.88 -16.68 42.44
N LEU A 265 -23.60 -16.39 42.74
CA LEU A 265 -22.66 -17.40 43.25
C LEU A 265 -22.98 -17.83 44.69
N LEU A 266 -23.59 -16.96 45.50
CA LEU A 266 -24.00 -17.27 46.87
C LEU A 266 -25.24 -18.18 46.87
N GLU A 267 -26.19 -17.96 45.96
CA GLU A 267 -27.32 -18.87 45.74
C GLU A 267 -26.87 -20.23 45.19
N GLU A 268 -26.00 -20.25 44.17
CA GLU A 268 -25.43 -21.49 43.61
C GLU A 268 -24.67 -22.28 44.70
N SER A 269 -23.87 -21.60 45.52
CA SER A 269 -23.16 -22.23 46.66
C SER A 269 -24.12 -22.77 47.72
N LYS A 270 -25.21 -22.05 48.04
CA LYS A 270 -26.25 -22.53 48.96
C LYS A 270 -26.97 -23.76 48.41
N GLN A 271 -27.22 -23.81 47.11
CA GLN A 271 -27.81 -24.98 46.44
C GLN A 271 -26.84 -26.16 46.47
N SER A 272 -25.59 -25.99 46.02
CA SER A 272 -24.56 -27.05 46.04
C SER A 272 -24.37 -27.63 47.44
N HIS A 273 -24.24 -26.78 48.47
CA HIS A 273 -24.07 -27.23 49.86
C HIS A 273 -25.32 -27.94 50.43
N LYS A 274 -26.53 -27.64 49.93
CA LYS A 274 -27.75 -28.41 50.28
C LYS A 274 -27.75 -29.78 49.58
N THR A 275 -27.32 -29.87 48.32
CA THR A 275 -27.16 -31.15 47.60
C THR A 275 -26.09 -32.03 48.26
N GLU A 276 -24.89 -31.49 48.51
CA GLU A 276 -23.78 -32.20 49.17
C GLU A 276 -24.20 -32.75 50.55
N LYS A 277 -24.99 -31.98 51.33
CA LYS A 277 -25.57 -32.48 52.59
C LYS A 277 -26.64 -33.55 52.38
N SER A 278 -27.48 -33.45 51.35
CA SER A 278 -28.52 -34.44 51.06
C SER A 278 -27.90 -35.78 50.64
N GLU A 279 -26.85 -35.76 49.82
CA GLU A 279 -26.13 -36.97 49.40
C GLU A 279 -25.39 -37.63 50.58
N LEU A 280 -24.83 -36.83 51.49
CA LEU A 280 -24.25 -37.34 52.75
C LEU A 280 -25.29 -37.89 53.73
N ALA A 281 -26.55 -37.44 53.65
CA ALA A 281 -27.64 -37.89 54.51
C ALA A 281 -28.28 -39.22 54.07
N GLU A 282 -28.01 -39.74 52.87
CA GLU A 282 -28.50 -41.07 52.44
C GLU A 282 -27.85 -42.24 53.22
N GLY A 283 -26.91 -41.97 54.14
CA GLY A 283 -26.15 -42.99 54.88
C GLY A 283 -26.39 -43.11 56.39
N GLU A 284 -26.91 -42.08 57.09
CA GLU A 284 -27.10 -42.06 58.55
C GLU A 284 -28.47 -41.43 58.94
N GLU A 285 -28.94 -41.67 60.17
CA GLU A 285 -30.35 -41.45 60.58
C GLU A 285 -30.82 -39.98 60.45
N GLU A 286 -32.05 -39.78 59.91
CA GLU A 286 -32.67 -38.47 59.73
C GLU A 286 -32.74 -37.66 61.03
N LEU A 287 -32.07 -36.50 61.06
CA LEU A 287 -32.25 -35.51 62.13
C LEU A 287 -33.64 -34.83 62.01
N PRO A 288 -34.27 -34.45 63.14
CA PRO A 288 -35.66 -34.02 63.15
C PRO A 288 -35.89 -32.72 62.35
N PRO A 289 -36.95 -32.63 61.52
CA PRO A 289 -37.21 -31.44 60.70
C PRO A 289 -37.43 -30.17 61.53
N GLY A 290 -36.47 -29.24 61.49
CA GLY A 290 -36.59 -27.92 62.12
C GLY A 290 -35.29 -27.29 62.63
N GLU A 291 -34.20 -28.04 62.81
CA GLU A 291 -32.92 -27.51 63.35
C GLU A 291 -31.80 -27.35 62.29
N GLU A 292 -32.13 -27.34 61.00
CA GLU A 292 -31.18 -26.96 59.95
C GLU A 292 -30.80 -25.48 60.06
N LYS A 293 -29.59 -25.22 60.55
CA LYS A 293 -28.95 -23.91 60.36
C LYS A 293 -28.64 -23.72 58.88
N GLU A 294 -29.11 -22.63 58.29
CA GLU A 294 -28.56 -22.11 57.04
C GLU A 294 -27.04 -21.97 57.17
N PRO A 295 -26.24 -22.36 56.16
CA PRO A 295 -24.80 -22.15 56.16
C PRO A 295 -24.47 -20.66 56.24
N THR A 296 -23.47 -20.32 57.04
CA THR A 296 -22.97 -18.95 57.15
C THR A 296 -22.24 -18.54 55.87
N GLU A 297 -22.17 -17.23 55.60
CA GLU A 297 -21.43 -16.71 54.44
C GLU A 297 -19.95 -17.12 54.47
N GLU A 298 -19.35 -17.23 55.66
CA GLU A 298 -17.96 -17.67 55.85
C GLU A 298 -17.74 -19.13 55.45
N GLU A 299 -18.72 -20.02 55.72
CA GLU A 299 -18.70 -21.43 55.28
C GLU A 299 -18.90 -21.57 53.76
N LEU A 300 -19.57 -20.61 53.11
CA LEU A 300 -19.82 -20.63 51.66
C LEU A 300 -18.67 -20.05 50.84
N ILE A 301 -17.87 -19.11 51.37
CA ILE A 301 -16.75 -18.47 50.65
C ILE A 301 -15.80 -19.45 49.92
N PRO A 302 -15.41 -20.62 50.48
CA PRO A 302 -14.61 -21.61 49.76
C PRO A 302 -15.31 -22.16 48.51
N LYS A 303 -16.61 -22.51 48.61
CA LYS A 303 -17.41 -23.01 47.49
C LYS A 303 -17.64 -21.93 46.43
N MET A 304 -17.89 -20.69 46.85
CA MET A 304 -17.99 -19.53 45.95
C MET A 304 -16.70 -19.33 45.15
N ARG A 305 -15.52 -19.49 45.78
CA ARG A 305 -14.22 -19.43 45.08
C ARG A 305 -14.01 -20.61 44.13
N GLU A 306 -14.39 -21.83 44.53
CA GLU A 306 -14.33 -23.02 43.66
C GLU A 306 -15.15 -22.81 42.37
N LEU A 307 -16.42 -22.42 42.51
CA LEU A 307 -17.33 -22.15 41.39
C LEU A 307 -16.85 -20.98 40.52
N LEU A 308 -16.39 -19.89 41.13
CA LEU A 308 -15.83 -18.73 40.43
C LEU A 308 -14.61 -19.09 39.60
N LEU A 309 -13.69 -19.89 40.16
CA LEU A 309 -12.49 -20.37 39.47
C LEU A 309 -12.87 -21.35 38.34
N ALA A 310 -13.76 -22.31 38.58
CA ALA A 310 -14.22 -23.23 37.54
C ALA A 310 -14.85 -22.51 36.34
N ARG A 311 -15.64 -21.45 36.60
CA ARG A 311 -16.21 -20.59 35.54
C ARG A 311 -15.15 -19.88 34.70
N ARG A 312 -14.06 -19.36 35.30
CA ARG A 312 -12.98 -18.68 34.56
C ARG A 312 -11.93 -19.63 33.97
N GLU A 313 -11.71 -20.80 34.57
CA GLU A 313 -10.85 -21.87 34.05
C GLU A 313 -11.30 -22.30 32.65
N LYS A 314 -12.62 -22.41 32.41
CA LYS A 314 -13.16 -22.65 31.07
C LYS A 314 -12.77 -21.56 30.07
N VAL A 315 -12.94 -20.29 30.45
CA VAL A 315 -12.58 -19.14 29.60
C VAL A 315 -11.08 -19.12 29.31
N TYR A 316 -10.24 -19.48 30.29
CA TYR A 316 -8.80 -19.65 30.12
C TYR A 316 -8.44 -20.80 29.15
N GLN A 317 -9.17 -21.92 29.18
CA GLN A 317 -8.96 -23.04 28.25
C GLN A 317 -9.39 -22.69 26.80
N ASP A 318 -10.50 -21.98 26.64
CA ASP A 318 -10.94 -21.43 25.35
C ASP A 318 -9.88 -20.44 24.78
N LEU A 319 -9.35 -19.56 25.65
CA LEU A 319 -8.25 -18.64 25.34
C LEU A 319 -6.96 -19.37 24.94
N GLU A 320 -6.55 -20.40 25.69
CA GLU A 320 -5.36 -21.20 25.37
C GLU A 320 -5.48 -21.85 23.98
N GLY A 321 -6.69 -22.30 23.61
CA GLY A 321 -7.00 -22.76 22.25
C GLY A 321 -6.74 -21.69 21.19
N GLU A 322 -7.25 -20.47 21.39
CA GLU A 322 -7.09 -19.35 20.46
C GLU A 322 -5.66 -18.79 20.38
N VAL A 323 -4.89 -18.84 21.47
CA VAL A 323 -3.46 -18.54 21.49
C VAL A 323 -2.67 -19.61 20.73
N ARG A 324 -2.95 -20.89 21.00
CA ARG A 324 -2.26 -22.04 20.37
C ARG A 324 -2.38 -22.04 18.84
N LYS A 325 -3.51 -21.57 18.29
CA LYS A 325 -3.68 -21.36 16.83
C LYS A 325 -2.69 -20.34 16.26
N ARG A 326 -2.45 -19.23 16.98
CA ARG A 326 -1.73 -18.04 16.47
C ARG A 326 -0.24 -18.02 16.82
N TRP A 327 0.17 -18.75 17.85
CA TRP A 327 1.53 -18.77 18.38
C TRP A 327 2.63 -18.83 17.31
N ASN A 328 2.53 -19.80 16.39
CA ASN A 328 3.55 -20.04 15.36
C ASN A 328 3.66 -18.87 14.34
N PHE A 329 2.61 -18.09 14.16
CA PHE A 329 2.62 -16.92 13.27
C PHE A 329 3.23 -15.71 13.97
N GLU A 330 2.85 -15.45 15.21
CA GLU A 330 3.43 -14.36 16.04
C GLU A 330 4.93 -14.60 16.30
N GLU A 331 5.35 -15.84 16.62
CA GLU A 331 6.77 -16.20 16.81
C GLU A 331 7.62 -15.99 15.53
N ALA A 332 7.02 -16.13 14.34
CA ALA A 332 7.69 -15.86 13.08
C ALA A 332 7.91 -14.36 12.81
N ILE A 333 7.14 -13.46 13.47
CA ILE A 333 7.17 -12.01 13.27
C ILE A 333 8.21 -11.36 14.19
N LYS A 334 9.49 -11.52 13.83
CA LYS A 334 10.64 -10.99 14.60
C LYS A 334 10.76 -9.46 14.62
N ARG A 335 9.90 -8.72 13.90
CA ARG A 335 9.91 -7.25 13.85
C ARG A 335 8.49 -6.70 13.59
N PRO A 336 7.67 -6.52 14.65
CA PRO A 336 6.31 -5.98 14.53
C PRO A 336 6.26 -4.45 14.33
N TYR A 337 7.39 -3.75 14.48
CA TYR A 337 7.48 -2.28 14.35
C TYR A 337 8.05 -1.83 13.00
N PHE A 338 7.70 -0.61 12.58
CA PHE A 338 8.20 0.02 11.38
C PHE A 338 9.71 0.28 11.43
N HIS A 339 10.43 -0.06 10.35
CA HIS A 339 11.81 0.40 10.11
C HIS A 339 12.11 0.33 8.60
N VAL A 340 12.70 1.40 8.05
CA VAL A 340 13.06 1.53 6.62
C VAL A 340 13.99 0.42 6.08
N LYS A 341 14.81 -0.24 6.93
CA LYS A 341 15.56 -1.43 6.49
C LYS A 341 14.59 -2.54 6.05
N PRO A 342 14.74 -3.13 4.85
CA PRO A 342 13.79 -4.11 4.36
C PRO A 342 13.70 -5.34 5.27
N LEU A 343 12.48 -5.87 5.42
CA LEU A 343 12.21 -7.20 5.95
C LEU A 343 12.76 -8.27 5.00
N ASP A 344 13.13 -9.42 5.54
CA ASP A 344 13.52 -10.57 4.72
C ASP A 344 12.31 -11.30 4.11
N ARG A 345 12.56 -12.12 3.08
CA ARG A 345 11.51 -12.91 2.39
C ARG A 345 10.81 -13.94 3.26
N THR A 346 11.32 -14.27 4.44
CA THR A 346 10.68 -15.17 5.40
C THR A 346 9.73 -14.41 6.31
N GLN A 347 10.10 -13.22 6.77
CA GLN A 347 9.19 -12.33 7.51
C GLN A 347 8.01 -11.86 6.65
N LEU A 348 8.24 -11.51 5.38
CA LEU A 348 7.16 -11.16 4.45
C LEU A 348 6.20 -12.33 4.21
N ARG A 349 6.72 -13.56 4.10
CA ARG A 349 5.89 -14.78 4.01
C ARG A 349 5.14 -15.07 5.30
N ALA A 350 5.72 -14.84 6.48
CA ALA A 350 5.04 -15.01 7.76
C ALA A 350 3.80 -14.10 7.86
N TRP A 351 3.95 -12.81 7.51
CA TRP A 351 2.84 -11.87 7.46
C TRP A 351 1.77 -12.27 6.44
N HIS A 352 2.14 -12.69 5.22
CA HIS A 352 1.16 -13.21 4.26
C HIS A 352 0.42 -14.43 4.81
N SER A 353 1.13 -15.47 5.25
CA SER A 353 0.54 -16.71 5.77
C SER A 353 -0.39 -16.48 6.97
N TYR A 354 -0.09 -15.51 7.84
CA TYR A 354 -0.96 -15.17 8.97
C TYR A 354 -2.23 -14.43 8.50
N LEU A 355 -2.10 -13.44 7.60
CA LEU A 355 -3.24 -12.75 7.01
C LEU A 355 -4.13 -13.71 6.20
N ASP A 356 -3.55 -14.60 5.40
CA ASP A 356 -4.27 -15.66 4.68
C ASP A 356 -5.01 -16.58 5.66
N TRP A 357 -4.37 -17.01 6.74
CA TRP A 357 -4.99 -17.88 7.72
C TRP A 357 -6.16 -17.21 8.48
N GLU A 358 -5.97 -15.99 9.00
CA GLU A 358 -7.01 -15.26 9.75
C GLU A 358 -8.20 -14.90 8.84
N LEU A 359 -7.97 -14.64 7.55
CA LEU A 359 -9.04 -14.53 6.53
C LEU A 359 -9.79 -15.85 6.36
N THR A 360 -9.09 -16.99 6.24
CA THR A 360 -9.76 -18.30 6.09
C THR A 360 -10.50 -18.77 7.36
N GLU A 361 -10.10 -18.34 8.56
CA GLU A 361 -10.89 -18.60 9.78
C GLU A 361 -12.16 -17.73 9.83
N LEU A 362 -12.13 -16.51 9.29
CA LEU A 362 -13.32 -15.64 9.15
C LEU A 362 -14.32 -16.25 8.15
N GLU A 363 -13.85 -16.65 6.96
CA GLU A 363 -14.69 -17.31 5.94
C GLU A 363 -15.20 -18.67 6.43
N GLY A 364 -14.29 -19.53 6.92
CA GLY A 364 -14.58 -20.87 7.45
C GLY A 364 -15.28 -20.88 8.81
N GLY A 365 -15.63 -19.71 9.36
CA GLY A 365 -16.56 -19.56 10.47
C GLY A 365 -18.00 -19.74 10.02
N GLY A 366 -18.39 -19.16 8.86
CA GLY A 366 -19.76 -19.18 8.36
C GLY A 366 -20.22 -20.52 7.77
N GLU A 367 -19.32 -21.33 7.22
CA GLU A 367 -19.70 -22.60 6.58
C GLU A 367 -20.04 -23.73 7.57
N LYS A 368 -19.69 -23.61 8.86
CA LYS A 368 -19.73 -24.73 9.81
C LYS A 368 -21.13 -25.08 10.35
N GLU A 369 -22.10 -24.18 10.21
CA GLU A 369 -23.48 -24.39 10.70
C GLU A 369 -24.41 -25.03 9.65
N VAL A 370 -24.01 -25.13 8.37
CA VAL A 370 -24.80 -25.82 7.33
C VAL A 370 -24.54 -27.34 7.35
N LYS A 371 -24.97 -28.00 8.43
CA LYS A 371 -24.97 -29.46 8.57
C LYS A 371 -26.37 -30.06 8.72
N THR A 372 -27.08 -30.08 7.59
CA THR A 372 -28.00 -31.17 7.20
C THR A 372 -28.87 -31.78 8.30
N GLU A 373 -29.98 -31.11 8.63
CA GLU A 373 -31.20 -31.83 9.03
C GLU A 373 -32.29 -31.55 7.99
N THR A 374 -32.86 -32.64 7.45
CA THR A 374 -33.94 -32.61 6.47
C THR A 374 -35.08 -33.50 6.92
N GLU A 375 -35.96 -32.98 7.76
CA GLU A 375 -37.42 -33.05 7.58
C GLU A 375 -38.12 -32.07 8.56
N PRO A 376 -39.34 -31.55 8.26
CA PRO A 376 -39.91 -30.42 8.99
C PRO A 376 -41.12 -30.79 9.87
N GLU A 377 -41.06 -30.52 11.19
CA GLU A 377 -42.25 -30.52 12.05
C GLU A 377 -42.39 -29.23 12.91
N ALA A 378 -43.55 -28.58 12.73
CA ALA A 378 -44.29 -27.73 13.68
C ALA A 378 -43.56 -26.71 14.61
N MET A 379 -43.35 -25.50 14.07
CA MET A 379 -43.89 -24.24 14.64
C MET A 379 -43.89 -24.04 16.18
N GLU A 380 -42.73 -23.68 16.74
CA GLU A 380 -42.56 -22.75 17.88
C GLU A 380 -41.07 -22.35 17.89
N GLY A 381 -40.71 -21.05 17.75
CA GLY A 381 -39.28 -20.69 17.62
C GLY A 381 -38.85 -19.28 17.19
N GLN A 382 -39.76 -18.30 16.99
CA GLN A 382 -39.35 -16.95 16.50
C GLN A 382 -38.39 -16.20 17.46
N GLU A 383 -38.39 -16.55 18.75
CA GLU A 383 -37.46 -16.00 19.75
C GLU A 383 -36.07 -16.66 19.76
N GLU A 384 -35.87 -17.77 19.04
CA GLU A 384 -34.59 -18.48 18.98
C GLU A 384 -33.84 -18.12 17.69
N GLU A 385 -34.52 -18.04 16.54
CA GLU A 385 -33.93 -17.55 15.27
C GLU A 385 -33.32 -16.14 15.42
N GLU A 386 -33.98 -15.21 16.13
CA GLU A 386 -33.43 -13.87 16.38
C GLU A 386 -32.18 -13.90 17.28
N LYS A 387 -32.10 -14.83 18.25
CA LYS A 387 -30.94 -14.97 19.15
C LYS A 387 -29.74 -15.60 18.45
N GLU A 388 -29.95 -16.60 17.59
CA GLU A 388 -28.88 -17.18 16.77
C GLU A 388 -28.41 -16.22 15.66
N GLY A 389 -29.33 -15.46 15.05
CA GLY A 389 -28.99 -14.35 14.14
C GLY A 389 -28.13 -13.27 14.80
N SER A 390 -28.48 -12.85 16.02
CA SER A 390 -27.66 -11.88 16.78
C SER A 390 -26.27 -12.43 17.11
N LYS A 391 -26.20 -13.68 17.58
CA LYS A 391 -24.96 -14.34 18.02
C LYS A 391 -23.99 -14.63 16.87
N SER A 392 -24.49 -15.08 15.73
CA SER A 392 -23.68 -15.27 14.51
C SER A 392 -23.15 -13.93 14.00
N SER A 393 -23.96 -12.86 14.00
CA SER A 393 -23.53 -11.51 13.67
C SER A 393 -22.43 -10.99 14.60
N GLU A 394 -22.51 -11.23 15.91
CA GLU A 394 -21.46 -10.85 16.88
C GLU A 394 -20.14 -11.59 16.63
N ILE A 395 -20.19 -12.88 16.31
CA ILE A 395 -19.00 -13.69 16.00
C ILE A 395 -18.31 -13.18 14.72
N VAL A 396 -19.07 -12.89 13.67
CA VAL A 396 -18.54 -12.33 12.41
C VAL A 396 -17.93 -10.94 12.63
N ALA A 397 -18.58 -10.05 13.39
CA ALA A 397 -18.04 -8.73 13.72
C ALA A 397 -16.76 -8.81 14.58
N GLY A 398 -16.69 -9.78 15.51
CA GLY A 398 -15.49 -10.08 16.28
C GLY A 398 -14.32 -10.61 15.44
N GLY A 399 -14.63 -11.37 14.37
CA GLY A 399 -13.66 -11.85 13.39
C GLY A 399 -13.14 -10.75 12.46
N ASP A 400 -14.03 -9.96 11.87
CA ASP A 400 -13.67 -8.81 11.03
C ASP A 400 -12.77 -7.80 11.79
N ARG A 401 -13.15 -7.41 13.02
CA ARG A 401 -12.32 -6.53 13.85
C ARG A 401 -10.92 -7.09 14.07
N ARG A 402 -10.78 -8.42 14.22
CA ARG A 402 -9.50 -9.11 14.39
C ARG A 402 -8.65 -9.09 13.11
N VAL A 403 -9.27 -9.36 11.95
CA VAL A 403 -8.62 -9.27 10.63
C VAL A 403 -8.15 -7.85 10.34
N ARG A 404 -8.99 -6.83 10.57
CA ARG A 404 -8.65 -5.41 10.42
C ARG A 404 -7.45 -5.01 11.30
N ILE A 405 -7.46 -5.41 12.57
CA ILE A 405 -6.33 -5.16 13.50
C ILE A 405 -5.06 -5.88 13.02
N LEU A 406 -5.14 -7.12 12.52
CA LEU A 406 -3.99 -7.82 11.98
C LEU A 406 -3.43 -7.15 10.71
N PHE A 407 -4.29 -6.64 9.83
CA PHE A 407 -3.86 -5.82 8.68
C PHE A 407 -3.15 -4.54 9.13
N GLU A 408 -3.69 -3.79 10.08
CA GLU A 408 -3.05 -2.55 10.55
C GLU A 408 -1.70 -2.83 11.26
N ARG A 409 -1.61 -3.89 12.07
CA ARG A 409 -0.33 -4.39 12.64
C ARG A 409 0.67 -4.73 11.53
N CYS A 410 0.22 -5.43 10.49
CA CYS A 410 1.05 -5.75 9.34
C CYS A 410 1.52 -4.49 8.61
N LEU A 411 0.64 -3.52 8.36
CA LEU A 411 0.97 -2.27 7.67
C LEU A 411 1.92 -1.38 8.48
N ILE A 412 1.97 -1.48 9.80
CA ILE A 412 3.03 -0.85 10.60
C ILE A 412 4.40 -1.46 10.25
N ALA A 413 4.55 -2.78 10.29
CA ALA A 413 5.82 -3.45 9.98
C ALA A 413 6.21 -3.40 8.49
N CYS A 414 5.21 -3.41 7.60
CA CYS A 414 5.31 -3.60 6.15
C CYS A 414 4.92 -2.36 5.33
N ALA A 415 4.90 -1.15 5.90
CA ALA A 415 4.42 0.06 5.22
C ALA A 415 5.05 0.35 3.84
N LEU A 416 6.26 -0.13 3.57
CA LEU A 416 7.00 0.08 2.31
C LEU A 416 6.71 -0.97 1.21
N TYR A 417 5.78 -1.90 1.46
CA TYR A 417 5.48 -3.06 0.62
C TYR A 417 4.05 -2.97 0.04
N GLU A 418 3.95 -2.61 -1.24
CA GLU A 418 2.69 -2.35 -1.96
C GLU A 418 1.74 -3.56 -1.97
N GLU A 419 2.25 -4.77 -1.86
CA GLU A 419 1.49 -6.02 -1.83
C GLU A 419 0.54 -6.14 -0.62
N PHE A 420 0.90 -5.59 0.56
CA PHE A 420 0.04 -5.65 1.74
C PHE A 420 -1.06 -4.59 1.70
N TRP A 421 -0.75 -3.37 1.24
CA TRP A 421 -1.76 -2.34 0.98
C TRP A 421 -2.77 -2.82 -0.08
N THR A 422 -2.28 -3.42 -1.17
CA THR A 422 -3.13 -4.01 -2.22
C THR A 422 -4.07 -5.08 -1.63
N LYS A 423 -3.56 -5.96 -0.77
CA LYS A 423 -4.36 -7.02 -0.13
C LYS A 423 -5.41 -6.48 0.85
N TYR A 424 -5.09 -5.43 1.60
CA TYR A 424 -6.06 -4.82 2.52
C TYR A 424 -7.16 -4.04 1.77
N VAL A 425 -6.81 -3.34 0.68
CA VAL A 425 -7.81 -2.79 -0.25
C VAL A 425 -8.74 -3.89 -0.77
N GLN A 426 -8.21 -5.03 -1.20
CA GLN A 426 -9.02 -6.16 -1.69
C GLN A 426 -9.96 -6.74 -0.63
N TYR A 427 -9.60 -6.69 0.65
CA TYR A 427 -10.45 -7.10 1.76
C TYR A 427 -11.60 -6.10 2.04
N LEU A 428 -11.31 -4.80 1.94
CA LEU A 428 -12.26 -3.72 2.24
C LEU A 428 -13.14 -3.31 1.07
N GLU A 429 -12.67 -3.43 -0.18
CA GLU A 429 -13.40 -3.01 -1.40
C GLU A 429 -14.84 -3.62 -1.50
N PRO A 430 -15.11 -4.87 -1.09
CA PRO A 430 -16.48 -5.41 -1.03
C PRO A 430 -17.34 -4.91 0.14
N GLN A 431 -16.71 -4.34 1.19
CA GLN A 431 -17.38 -3.95 2.44
C GLN A 431 -17.67 -2.44 2.50
N SER A 432 -16.65 -1.63 2.21
CA SER A 432 -16.70 -0.17 2.26
C SER A 432 -15.66 0.45 1.32
N LEU A 433 -16.16 1.13 0.28
CA LEU A 433 -15.31 1.85 -0.66
C LEU A 433 -14.53 2.98 0.02
N ASP A 434 -15.10 3.65 1.02
CA ASP A 434 -14.47 4.80 1.67
C ASP A 434 -13.37 4.39 2.66
N GLU A 435 -13.46 3.19 3.24
CA GLU A 435 -12.36 2.58 3.98
C GLU A 435 -11.22 2.17 3.02
N ALA A 436 -11.55 1.55 1.88
CA ALA A 436 -10.56 1.24 0.84
C ALA A 436 -9.87 2.52 0.30
N ARG A 437 -10.60 3.64 0.15
CA ARG A 437 -10.05 4.97 -0.15
C ARG A 437 -9.15 5.52 0.96
N GLY A 438 -9.49 5.26 2.22
CA GLY A 438 -8.64 5.60 3.36
C GLY A 438 -7.28 4.87 3.29
N VAL A 439 -7.30 3.58 2.95
CA VAL A 439 -6.10 2.77 2.74
C VAL A 439 -5.30 3.25 1.52
N PHE A 440 -5.94 3.56 0.40
CA PHE A 440 -5.25 4.13 -0.78
C PHE A 440 -4.58 5.47 -0.49
N ARG A 441 -5.23 6.38 0.24
CA ARG A 441 -4.66 7.68 0.62
C ARG A 441 -3.47 7.52 1.57
N ARG A 442 -3.58 6.71 2.62
CA ARG A 442 -2.44 6.38 3.51
C ARG A 442 -1.27 5.80 2.72
N ALA A 443 -1.54 4.86 1.81
CA ALA A 443 -0.51 4.29 0.96
C ALA A 443 0.15 5.36 0.05
N CYS A 444 -0.64 6.06 -0.76
CA CYS A 444 -0.13 6.92 -1.85
C CYS A 444 0.32 8.31 -1.40
N GLU A 445 -0.24 8.88 -0.34
CA GLU A 445 0.06 10.26 0.08
C GLU A 445 1.14 10.29 1.19
N ILE A 446 1.24 9.23 2.01
CA ILE A 446 2.20 9.13 3.12
C ILE A 446 3.38 8.19 2.77
N HIS A 447 3.14 6.88 2.71
CA HIS A 447 4.20 5.86 2.81
C HIS A 447 4.87 5.49 1.47
N LEU A 448 4.09 5.46 0.38
CA LEU A 448 4.48 4.96 -0.93
C LEU A 448 4.43 6.05 -2.02
N ALA A 449 4.65 7.32 -1.64
CA ALA A 449 4.44 8.51 -2.50
C ALA A 449 5.17 8.53 -3.86
N HIS A 450 6.18 7.68 -4.07
CA HIS A 450 6.91 7.55 -5.34
C HIS A 450 6.67 6.20 -6.04
N LYS A 451 5.83 5.32 -5.49
CA LYS A 451 5.48 4.02 -6.07
C LYS A 451 4.35 4.19 -7.08
N HIS A 452 4.73 4.55 -8.31
CA HIS A 452 3.78 4.72 -9.42
C HIS A 452 2.83 3.52 -9.61
N THR A 453 3.25 2.31 -9.26
CA THR A 453 2.41 1.09 -9.18
C THR A 453 1.15 1.30 -8.34
N MET A 454 1.29 1.75 -7.10
CA MET A 454 0.18 1.93 -6.15
C MET A 454 -0.77 3.06 -6.58
N HIS A 455 -0.22 4.20 -7.02
CA HIS A 455 -1.02 5.34 -7.51
C HIS A 455 -1.82 4.96 -8.78
N LEU A 456 -1.25 4.13 -9.67
CA LEU A 456 -1.96 3.62 -10.86
C LEU A 456 -3.04 2.59 -10.51
N GLN A 457 -2.89 1.83 -9.41
CA GLN A 457 -3.98 1.02 -8.87
C GLN A 457 -5.10 1.91 -8.33
N TRP A 458 -4.78 2.93 -7.53
CA TRP A 458 -5.76 3.87 -6.97
C TRP A 458 -6.58 4.58 -8.04
N ALA A 459 -5.93 5.18 -9.05
CA ALA A 459 -6.64 5.79 -10.18
C ALA A 459 -7.51 4.80 -10.97
N THR A 460 -7.14 3.52 -10.99
CA THR A 460 -7.96 2.44 -11.57
C THR A 460 -9.10 2.01 -10.63
N PHE A 461 -8.95 2.13 -9.31
CA PHE A 461 -10.02 1.92 -8.34
C PHE A 461 -11.09 3.01 -8.45
N GLU A 462 -10.71 4.29 -8.47
CA GLU A 462 -11.69 5.39 -8.57
C GLU A 462 -12.42 5.36 -9.91
N GLU A 463 -11.72 5.07 -11.02
CA GLU A 463 -12.35 4.89 -12.33
C GLU A 463 -13.35 3.71 -12.36
N ARG A 464 -13.06 2.59 -11.68
CA ARG A 464 -14.00 1.46 -11.56
C ARG A 464 -15.26 1.82 -10.78
N HIS A 465 -15.13 2.67 -9.76
CA HIS A 465 -16.24 3.12 -8.90
C HIS A 465 -16.87 4.45 -9.35
N GLY A 466 -16.48 4.96 -10.52
CA GLY A 466 -17.12 6.11 -11.19
C GLY A 466 -16.57 7.48 -10.81
N ASP A 467 -15.64 7.61 -9.85
CA ASP A 467 -15.00 8.88 -9.55
C ASP A 467 -13.87 9.18 -10.54
N LEU A 468 -14.28 9.66 -11.71
CA LEU A 468 -13.40 10.14 -12.76
C LEU A 468 -12.68 11.45 -12.36
N THR A 469 -13.07 12.14 -11.29
CA THR A 469 -12.43 13.38 -10.83
C THR A 469 -11.20 13.06 -10.00
N GLU A 470 -11.34 12.19 -9.01
CA GLU A 470 -10.21 11.74 -8.19
C GLU A 470 -9.22 10.90 -9.01
N ALA A 471 -9.72 10.06 -9.93
CA ALA A 471 -8.87 9.35 -10.89
C ALA A 471 -7.98 10.28 -11.74
N ARG A 472 -8.40 11.54 -11.99
CA ARG A 472 -7.56 12.56 -12.65
C ARG A 472 -6.54 13.15 -11.68
N ARG A 473 -6.99 13.60 -10.50
CA ARG A 473 -6.13 14.20 -9.47
C ARG A 473 -4.94 13.30 -9.15
N VAL A 474 -5.19 12.01 -8.93
CA VAL A 474 -4.16 11.01 -8.61
C VAL A 474 -3.15 10.84 -9.75
N LEU A 475 -3.61 10.80 -11.01
CA LEU A 475 -2.72 10.67 -12.17
C LEU A 475 -1.94 11.96 -12.48
N GLU A 476 -2.48 13.12 -12.14
CA GLU A 476 -1.86 14.44 -12.34
C GLU A 476 -0.80 14.73 -11.27
N ALA A 477 -1.09 14.41 -10.02
CA ALA A 477 -0.11 14.41 -8.95
C ALA A 477 1.02 13.41 -9.25
N LEU A 478 0.71 12.22 -9.77
CA LEU A 478 1.71 11.22 -10.15
C LEU A 478 2.59 11.66 -11.34
N GLU A 479 2.03 12.33 -12.35
CA GLU A 479 2.84 12.83 -13.47
C GLU A 479 3.74 14.00 -13.05
N THR A 480 3.29 14.82 -12.09
CA THR A 480 4.08 15.92 -11.53
C THR A 480 5.19 15.41 -10.61
N SER A 481 4.94 14.36 -9.82
CA SER A 481 5.94 13.77 -8.90
C SER A 481 6.90 12.78 -9.58
N VAL A 482 6.52 12.19 -10.72
CA VAL A 482 7.39 11.32 -11.54
C VAL A 482 7.33 11.71 -13.03
N PRO A 483 7.96 12.84 -13.43
CA PRO A 483 7.97 13.31 -14.82
C PRO A 483 8.60 12.30 -15.79
N GLY A 484 8.17 12.36 -17.06
CA GLY A 484 8.70 11.51 -18.14
C GLY A 484 8.21 10.06 -18.14
N LEU A 485 7.55 9.58 -17.07
CA LEU A 485 7.08 8.20 -16.96
C LEU A 485 5.87 7.93 -17.88
N ALA A 486 6.16 7.51 -19.11
CA ALA A 486 5.18 7.47 -20.21
C ALA A 486 3.91 6.65 -19.97
N MET A 487 3.94 5.67 -19.05
CA MET A 487 2.74 4.92 -18.67
C MET A 487 1.69 5.78 -17.96
N VAL A 488 2.08 6.85 -17.24
CA VAL A 488 1.18 7.76 -16.53
C VAL A 488 0.42 8.64 -17.54
N ARG A 489 1.14 9.27 -18.47
CA ARG A 489 0.54 10.03 -19.59
C ARG A 489 -0.43 9.19 -20.41
N LEU A 490 -0.08 7.94 -20.70
CA LEU A 490 -0.99 7.00 -21.39
C LEU A 490 -2.19 6.56 -20.54
N ARG A 491 -2.08 6.58 -19.21
CA ARG A 491 -3.22 6.33 -18.30
C ARG A 491 -4.15 7.54 -18.24
N ARG A 492 -3.63 8.78 -18.17
CA ARG A 492 -4.43 10.02 -18.27
C ARG A 492 -5.20 10.10 -19.59
N ALA A 493 -4.51 10.02 -20.73
CA ALA A 493 -5.17 9.99 -22.04
C ALA A 493 -6.08 8.74 -22.21
N GLY A 494 -5.80 7.65 -21.48
CA GLY A 494 -6.65 6.46 -21.42
C GLY A 494 -7.98 6.67 -20.71
N LEU A 495 -7.94 7.36 -19.55
CA LEU A 495 -9.08 7.77 -18.75
C LEU A 495 -9.99 8.71 -19.53
N GLU A 496 -9.42 9.77 -20.13
CA GLU A 496 -10.21 10.73 -20.91
C GLU A 496 -10.91 10.11 -22.12
N ARG A 497 -10.22 9.21 -22.82
CA ARG A 497 -10.82 8.43 -23.91
C ARG A 497 -12.00 7.56 -23.44
N ARG A 498 -11.91 6.94 -22.25
CA ARG A 498 -13.02 6.12 -21.69
C ARG A 498 -14.16 6.98 -21.15
N ALA A 499 -13.86 8.17 -20.64
CA ALA A 499 -14.83 9.20 -20.29
C ALA A 499 -15.46 9.91 -21.51
N GLY A 500 -15.13 9.50 -22.75
CA GLY A 500 -15.63 10.09 -23.99
C GLY A 500 -15.02 11.45 -24.37
N ARG A 501 -14.13 12.01 -23.54
CA ARG A 501 -13.46 13.30 -23.77
C ARG A 501 -12.27 13.13 -24.73
N LEU A 502 -12.58 12.85 -25.99
CA LEU A 502 -11.59 12.58 -27.04
C LEU A 502 -10.66 13.77 -27.29
N ASP A 503 -11.16 15.01 -27.21
CA ASP A 503 -10.34 16.21 -27.41
C ASP A 503 -9.28 16.37 -26.32
N GLU A 504 -9.61 16.10 -25.05
CA GLU A 504 -8.64 16.06 -23.94
C GLU A 504 -7.62 14.93 -24.11
N SER A 505 -8.08 13.75 -24.56
CA SER A 505 -7.18 12.65 -24.92
C SER A 505 -6.25 12.99 -26.09
N GLU A 506 -6.70 13.80 -27.05
CA GLU A 506 -5.92 14.29 -28.20
C GLU A 506 -4.92 15.39 -27.75
N ALA A 507 -5.33 16.28 -26.85
CA ALA A 507 -4.49 17.34 -26.27
C ALA A 507 -3.36 16.76 -25.42
N LEU A 508 -3.67 15.85 -24.48
CA LEU A 508 -2.67 15.19 -23.63
C LEU A 508 -1.59 14.46 -24.43
N LEU A 509 -1.96 13.80 -25.53
CA LEU A 509 -1.00 13.14 -26.41
C LEU A 509 -0.24 14.12 -27.32
N ARG A 510 -0.83 15.24 -27.75
CA ARG A 510 -0.10 16.30 -28.47
C ARG A 510 0.98 16.94 -27.62
N ASP A 511 0.65 17.29 -26.38
CA ASP A 511 1.61 17.86 -25.44
C ASP A 511 2.75 16.87 -25.16
N ALA A 512 2.44 15.57 -25.00
CA ALA A 512 3.45 14.53 -24.85
C ALA A 512 4.39 14.38 -26.05
N VAL A 513 3.86 14.50 -27.29
CA VAL A 513 4.68 14.56 -28.51
C VAL A 513 5.55 15.82 -28.51
N ALA A 514 4.99 16.98 -28.17
CA ALA A 514 5.71 18.26 -28.18
C ALA A 514 6.87 18.29 -27.16
N GLN A 515 6.66 17.75 -25.96
CA GLN A 515 7.67 17.63 -24.90
C GLN A 515 8.75 16.60 -25.24
N ALA A 516 8.40 15.50 -25.90
CA ALA A 516 9.33 14.41 -26.19
C ALA A 516 10.30 14.65 -27.37
N LYS A 517 10.29 15.83 -28.02
CA LYS A 517 11.08 16.13 -29.24
C LYS A 517 12.58 15.87 -29.12
N GLU A 518 13.16 16.12 -27.95
CA GLU A 518 14.59 15.88 -27.70
C GLU A 518 14.93 14.40 -27.43
N THR A 519 13.92 13.53 -27.34
CA THR A 519 14.05 12.09 -27.10
C THR A 519 13.39 11.30 -28.25
N PRO A 520 14.11 11.03 -29.37
CA PRO A 520 13.50 10.51 -30.61
C PRO A 520 12.63 9.25 -30.44
N TYR A 521 13.06 8.28 -29.63
CA TYR A 521 12.28 7.06 -29.40
C TYR A 521 10.93 7.34 -28.70
N LEU A 522 10.89 8.34 -27.82
CA LEU A 522 9.71 8.72 -27.05
C LEU A 522 8.79 9.61 -27.89
N HIS A 523 9.36 10.50 -28.72
CA HIS A 523 8.64 11.24 -29.75
C HIS A 523 7.92 10.29 -30.71
N ALA A 524 8.64 9.31 -31.26
CA ALA A 524 8.08 8.28 -32.13
C ALA A 524 6.97 7.47 -31.43
N PHE A 525 7.21 7.06 -30.17
CA PHE A 525 6.22 6.33 -29.37
C PHE A 525 4.92 7.11 -29.17
N TYR A 526 4.97 8.37 -28.72
CA TYR A 526 3.76 9.18 -28.52
C TYR A 526 3.08 9.53 -29.86
N SER A 527 3.86 9.78 -30.92
CA SER A 527 3.32 10.08 -32.26
C SER A 527 2.50 8.91 -32.81
N ILE A 528 2.97 7.66 -32.62
CA ILE A 528 2.21 6.45 -32.94
C ILE A 528 0.90 6.37 -32.14
N LYS A 529 0.92 6.72 -30.85
CA LYS A 529 -0.28 6.69 -29.98
C LYS A 529 -1.30 7.75 -30.40
N LEU A 530 -0.85 8.97 -30.67
CA LEU A 530 -1.66 10.09 -31.16
C LEU A 530 -2.28 9.77 -32.54
N ALA A 531 -1.48 9.28 -33.49
CA ALA A 531 -1.97 8.89 -34.81
C ALA A 531 -3.01 7.76 -34.75
N ARG A 532 -2.84 6.77 -33.86
CA ARG A 532 -3.82 5.70 -33.64
C ARG A 532 -5.14 6.22 -33.06
N LEU A 533 -5.10 7.16 -32.11
CA LEU A 533 -6.29 7.84 -31.57
C LEU A 533 -7.03 8.60 -32.69
N LEU A 534 -6.29 9.45 -33.43
CA LEU A 534 -6.79 10.25 -34.53
C LEU A 534 -7.46 9.40 -35.63
N LEU A 535 -6.82 8.31 -36.03
CA LEU A 535 -7.30 7.43 -37.09
C LEU A 535 -8.51 6.60 -36.67
N LYS A 536 -8.44 5.91 -35.52
CA LYS A 536 -9.43 4.87 -35.16
C LYS A 536 -10.62 5.40 -34.35
N LEU A 537 -10.51 6.55 -33.70
CA LEU A 537 -11.57 7.12 -32.85
C LEU A 537 -12.02 8.51 -33.30
N CYS A 538 -11.08 9.43 -33.54
CA CYS A 538 -11.42 10.76 -34.10
C CYS A 538 -11.73 10.71 -35.61
N LYS A 539 -11.60 9.53 -36.26
CA LYS A 539 -11.89 9.25 -37.68
C LYS A 539 -11.22 10.23 -38.66
N ASN A 540 -10.05 10.76 -38.31
CA ASN A 540 -9.34 11.79 -39.07
C ASN A 540 -8.00 11.25 -39.61
N PRO A 541 -8.00 10.50 -40.74
CA PRO A 541 -6.79 9.94 -41.31
C PRO A 541 -5.80 11.02 -41.77
N SER A 542 -6.27 12.20 -42.17
CA SER A 542 -5.40 13.30 -42.60
C SER A 542 -4.56 13.87 -41.46
N LYS A 543 -5.16 14.14 -40.29
CA LYS A 543 -4.41 14.51 -39.08
C LYS A 543 -3.44 13.39 -38.65
N ALA A 544 -3.90 12.13 -38.68
CA ALA A 544 -3.08 10.98 -38.29
C ALA A 544 -1.87 10.78 -39.20
N ARG A 545 -2.02 11.01 -40.51
CA ARG A 545 -0.94 10.99 -41.50
C ARG A 545 0.10 12.08 -41.22
N GLY A 546 -0.34 13.32 -40.97
CA GLY A 546 0.55 14.44 -40.65
C GLY A 546 1.47 14.13 -39.47
N VAL A 547 0.89 13.71 -38.33
CA VAL A 547 1.64 13.32 -37.11
C VAL A 547 2.70 12.24 -37.39
N LEU A 548 2.40 11.24 -38.23
CA LEU A 548 3.36 10.20 -38.60
C LEU A 548 4.43 10.69 -39.59
N GLN A 549 4.09 11.63 -40.48
CA GLN A 549 5.03 12.22 -41.42
C GLN A 549 6.02 13.15 -40.71
N GLU A 550 5.54 14.02 -39.81
CA GLU A 550 6.34 14.89 -38.93
C GLU A 550 7.31 14.05 -38.07
N ALA A 551 6.82 12.98 -37.44
CA ALA A 551 7.67 12.10 -36.63
C ALA A 551 8.75 11.38 -37.47
N LEU A 552 8.49 11.09 -38.75
CA LEU A 552 9.46 10.51 -39.69
C LEU A 552 10.46 11.53 -40.27
N GLU A 553 10.33 12.83 -39.97
CA GLU A 553 11.38 13.82 -40.22
C GLU A 553 12.42 13.83 -39.10
N ILE A 554 11.99 13.54 -37.86
CA ILE A 554 12.86 13.43 -36.68
C ILE A 554 13.49 12.03 -36.56
N SER A 555 12.75 10.97 -36.92
CA SER A 555 13.18 9.56 -36.79
C SER A 555 12.95 8.78 -38.09
N PRO A 556 13.69 9.08 -39.19
CA PRO A 556 13.52 8.42 -40.48
C PRO A 556 13.91 6.93 -40.49
N ASP A 557 14.61 6.48 -39.45
CA ASP A 557 15.08 5.11 -39.20
C ASP A 557 14.10 4.26 -38.36
N ASP A 558 13.10 4.85 -37.69
CA ASP A 558 12.15 4.09 -36.88
C ASP A 558 11.16 3.32 -37.77
N GLY A 559 11.38 2.01 -37.90
CA GLY A 559 10.52 1.11 -38.67
C GLY A 559 9.08 1.02 -38.16
N LYS A 560 8.78 1.37 -36.90
CA LYS A 560 7.42 1.34 -36.35
C LYS A 560 6.60 2.52 -36.85
N LEU A 561 7.20 3.70 -37.01
CA LEU A 561 6.56 4.86 -37.64
C LEU A 561 6.18 4.56 -39.09
N HIS A 562 7.12 4.05 -39.90
CA HIS A 562 6.82 3.62 -41.28
C HIS A 562 5.72 2.54 -41.32
N LEU A 563 5.72 1.59 -40.38
CA LEU A 563 4.69 0.53 -40.32
C LEU A 563 3.31 1.09 -39.99
N ASN A 564 3.23 2.04 -39.05
CA ASN A 564 1.97 2.70 -38.69
C ASN A 564 1.44 3.60 -39.82
N LEU A 565 2.33 4.21 -40.61
CA LEU A 565 1.93 4.98 -41.78
C LEU A 565 1.40 4.06 -42.90
N LEU A 566 2.05 2.91 -43.12
CA LEU A 566 1.53 1.89 -44.04
C LEU A 566 0.18 1.31 -43.57
N GLU A 567 0.04 0.98 -42.27
CA GLU A 567 -1.23 0.54 -41.66
C GLU A 567 -2.35 1.59 -41.82
N LEU A 568 -2.01 2.88 -41.83
CA LEU A 568 -2.96 3.96 -42.07
C LEU A 568 -3.49 3.91 -43.51
N GLU A 569 -2.61 3.93 -44.52
CA GLU A 569 -3.01 3.92 -45.93
C GLU A 569 -3.75 2.63 -46.33
N VAL A 570 -3.26 1.47 -45.88
CA VAL A 570 -3.91 0.17 -46.11
C VAL A 570 -5.31 0.11 -45.46
N SER A 571 -5.58 0.91 -44.42
CA SER A 571 -6.91 1.02 -43.80
C SER A 571 -7.84 2.07 -44.41
N GLY A 572 -7.43 2.74 -45.49
CA GLY A 572 -8.28 3.61 -46.31
C GLY A 572 -9.18 2.83 -47.28
N ASP A 573 -9.80 3.54 -48.24
CA ASP A 573 -10.42 2.90 -49.41
C ASP A 573 -9.34 2.30 -50.30
N PRO A 574 -9.34 0.97 -50.58
CA PRO A 574 -8.27 0.33 -51.35
C PRO A 574 -8.08 0.84 -52.78
N ARG A 575 -9.06 1.57 -53.35
CA ARG A 575 -8.94 2.21 -54.67
C ARG A 575 -8.29 3.59 -54.56
N GLY A 576 -8.67 4.38 -53.56
CA GLY A 576 -8.07 5.69 -53.28
C GLY A 576 -6.69 5.64 -52.62
N SER A 577 -6.34 4.60 -51.87
CA SER A 577 -5.07 4.54 -51.12
C SER A 577 -3.91 3.85 -51.83
N ALA A 578 -4.11 3.26 -53.01
CA ALA A 578 -3.09 2.47 -53.70
C ALA A 578 -1.79 3.24 -53.98
N GLU A 579 -1.88 4.51 -54.40
CA GLU A 579 -0.72 5.40 -54.59
C GLU A 579 -0.02 5.71 -53.26
N GLY A 580 -0.79 5.96 -52.19
CA GLY A 580 -0.26 6.18 -50.84
C GLY A 580 0.47 4.96 -50.27
N VAL A 581 -0.07 3.76 -50.47
CA VAL A 581 0.57 2.49 -50.09
C VAL A 581 1.89 2.30 -50.84
N GLN A 582 1.90 2.52 -52.17
CA GLN A 582 3.13 2.46 -52.97
C GLN A 582 4.16 3.49 -52.51
N GLN A 583 3.75 4.73 -52.24
CA GLN A 583 4.63 5.78 -51.71
C GLN A 583 5.22 5.42 -50.33
N CYS A 584 4.43 4.81 -49.44
CA CYS A 584 4.90 4.36 -48.13
C CYS A 584 5.93 3.23 -48.23
N VAL A 585 5.69 2.24 -49.09
CA VAL A 585 6.65 1.15 -49.34
C VAL A 585 7.94 1.70 -49.96
N ALA A 586 7.84 2.59 -50.96
CA ALA A 586 9.01 3.25 -51.56
C ALA A 586 9.81 4.07 -50.53
N ARG A 587 9.14 4.86 -49.68
CA ARG A 587 9.79 5.63 -48.60
C ARG A 587 10.53 4.71 -47.62
N ALA A 588 9.91 3.61 -47.19
CA ALA A 588 10.51 2.66 -46.26
C ALA A 588 11.69 1.86 -46.88
N LEU A 589 11.63 1.56 -48.18
CA LEU A 589 12.75 0.94 -48.90
C LEU A 589 13.93 1.91 -49.10
N ALA A 590 13.67 3.21 -49.28
CA ALA A 590 14.71 4.24 -49.35
C ALA A 590 15.33 4.58 -47.98
N ALA A 591 14.52 4.63 -46.92
CA ALA A 591 14.91 4.96 -45.56
C ALA A 591 16.02 4.05 -44.98
N PRO A 592 16.78 4.47 -43.95
CA PRO A 592 17.89 3.70 -43.35
C PRO A 592 17.44 2.49 -42.48
N LEU A 593 16.38 1.78 -42.88
CA LEU A 593 15.81 0.65 -42.14
C LEU A 593 16.64 -0.64 -42.27
N SER A 594 16.52 -1.54 -41.29
CA SER A 594 17.20 -2.84 -41.30
C SER A 594 16.81 -3.70 -42.52
N PRO A 595 17.68 -4.62 -43.00
CA PRO A 595 17.37 -5.46 -44.15
C PRO A 595 16.09 -6.30 -43.99
N GLN A 596 15.83 -6.81 -42.77
CA GLN A 596 14.61 -7.56 -42.46
C GLN A 596 13.37 -6.67 -42.54
N THR A 597 13.47 -5.45 -42.01
CA THR A 597 12.41 -4.44 -42.08
C THR A 597 12.08 -4.08 -43.53
N LYS A 598 13.10 -3.85 -44.38
CA LYS A 598 12.89 -3.55 -45.81
C LYS A 598 12.21 -4.70 -46.56
N ILE A 599 12.60 -5.95 -46.29
CA ILE A 599 11.95 -7.13 -46.86
C ILE A 599 10.47 -7.19 -46.43
N LEU A 600 10.15 -6.92 -45.17
CA LEU A 600 8.77 -6.85 -44.67
C LEU A 600 7.94 -5.77 -45.39
N PHE A 601 8.47 -4.56 -45.60
CA PHE A 601 7.77 -3.51 -46.37
C PHE A 601 7.49 -3.93 -47.81
N SER A 602 8.48 -4.51 -48.49
CA SER A 602 8.31 -5.01 -49.85
C SER A 602 7.28 -6.17 -49.92
N GLN A 603 7.29 -7.08 -48.94
CA GLN A 603 6.31 -8.17 -48.83
C GLN A 603 4.88 -7.62 -48.62
N ARG A 604 4.71 -6.61 -47.76
CA ARG A 604 3.39 -5.97 -47.53
C ARG A 604 2.89 -5.21 -48.77
N GLY A 605 3.80 -4.55 -49.50
CA GLY A 605 3.47 -3.91 -50.78
C GLY A 605 3.03 -4.92 -51.85
N LEU A 606 3.72 -6.06 -51.94
CA LEU A 606 3.33 -7.17 -52.81
C LEU A 606 1.94 -7.72 -52.42
N GLN A 607 1.72 -8.03 -51.15
CA GLN A 607 0.42 -8.54 -50.67
C GLN A 607 -0.73 -7.58 -51.02
N TYR A 608 -0.56 -6.28 -50.80
CA TYR A 608 -1.57 -5.28 -51.19
C TYR A 608 -1.82 -5.23 -52.70
N ALA A 609 -0.76 -5.40 -53.52
CA ALA A 609 -0.89 -5.48 -54.97
C ALA A 609 -1.60 -6.77 -55.42
N GLU A 610 -1.37 -7.90 -54.75
CA GLU A 610 -2.07 -9.16 -55.00
C GLU A 610 -3.57 -9.08 -54.61
N ASP A 611 -3.89 -8.48 -53.46
CA ASP A 611 -5.26 -8.36 -52.94
C ASP A 611 -6.12 -7.31 -53.71
N TYR A 612 -5.51 -6.18 -54.13
CA TYR A 612 -6.26 -5.00 -54.64
C TYR A 612 -5.79 -4.48 -56.01
N GLY A 613 -4.81 -5.13 -56.65
CA GLY A 613 -4.20 -4.67 -57.90
C GLY A 613 -5.17 -4.64 -59.09
N THR A 614 -5.14 -3.55 -59.86
CA THR A 614 -5.99 -3.35 -61.05
C THR A 614 -5.46 -4.05 -62.31
N SER A 615 -4.25 -4.58 -62.29
CA SER A 615 -3.63 -5.30 -63.42
C SER A 615 -2.57 -6.29 -62.94
N VAL A 616 -2.64 -7.52 -63.46
CA VAL A 616 -1.65 -8.59 -63.20
C VAL A 616 -0.22 -8.13 -63.54
N GLN A 617 -0.05 -7.28 -64.55
CA GLN A 617 1.26 -6.74 -64.91
C GLN A 617 1.89 -5.89 -63.79
N SER A 618 1.07 -5.15 -63.02
CA SER A 618 1.54 -4.38 -61.87
C SER A 618 1.98 -5.28 -60.72
N VAL A 619 1.27 -6.40 -60.50
CA VAL A 619 1.61 -7.39 -59.47
C VAL A 619 2.92 -8.08 -59.82
N LEU A 620 3.11 -8.48 -61.09
CA LEU A 620 4.35 -9.08 -61.57
C LEU A 620 5.56 -8.15 -61.40
N THR A 621 5.43 -6.85 -61.67
CA THR A 621 6.52 -5.89 -61.44
C THR A 621 6.89 -5.78 -59.96
N VAL A 622 5.91 -5.65 -59.05
CA VAL A 622 6.19 -5.61 -57.60
C VAL A 622 6.79 -6.93 -57.10
N TYR A 623 6.37 -8.06 -57.67
CA TYR A 623 6.96 -9.38 -57.38
C TYR A 623 8.42 -9.48 -57.87
N GLU A 624 8.74 -9.01 -59.07
CA GLU A 624 10.11 -8.98 -59.60
C GLU A 624 11.03 -8.10 -58.75
N GLU A 625 10.54 -6.93 -58.30
CA GLU A 625 11.24 -6.04 -57.36
C GLU A 625 11.47 -6.72 -56.01
N HIS A 626 10.46 -7.41 -55.46
CA HIS A 626 10.59 -8.18 -54.22
C HIS A 626 11.64 -9.30 -54.36
N GLN A 627 11.61 -10.07 -55.45
CA GLN A 627 12.57 -11.13 -55.74
C GLN A 627 14.00 -10.60 -55.97
N LYS A 628 14.15 -9.38 -56.49
CA LYS A 628 15.44 -8.68 -56.56
C LYS A 628 15.92 -8.27 -55.17
N LEU A 629 15.07 -7.64 -54.36
CA LEU A 629 15.39 -7.22 -52.99
C LEU A 629 15.81 -8.40 -52.10
N LEU A 630 15.13 -9.55 -52.21
CA LEU A 630 15.51 -10.78 -51.52
C LEU A 630 16.91 -11.27 -51.90
N LYS A 631 17.33 -11.14 -53.17
CA LYS A 631 18.68 -11.54 -53.63
C LYS A 631 19.75 -10.55 -53.15
N GLU A 632 19.44 -9.25 -53.11
CA GLU A 632 20.38 -8.20 -52.70
C GLU A 632 20.58 -8.12 -51.17
N LEU A 633 19.52 -8.33 -50.40
CA LEU A 633 19.54 -8.24 -48.93
C LEU A 633 19.69 -9.60 -48.24
N GLY A 634 19.11 -10.67 -48.78
CA GLY A 634 19.20 -12.02 -48.19
C GLY A 634 20.61 -12.61 -48.21
N ASN A 635 21.39 -12.34 -49.26
CA ASN A 635 22.77 -12.84 -49.37
C ASN A 635 23.74 -12.19 -48.38
N LYS A 636 23.46 -10.97 -47.88
CA LYS A 636 24.36 -10.27 -46.93
C LYS A 636 24.50 -11.01 -45.60
N LYS A 637 23.56 -11.90 -45.25
CA LYS A 637 23.65 -12.78 -44.07
C LYS A 637 24.89 -13.70 -44.08
N ARG A 638 25.49 -14.00 -45.25
CA ARG A 638 26.68 -14.86 -45.36
C ARG A 638 28.03 -14.13 -45.35
N VAL A 639 28.02 -12.79 -45.34
CA VAL A 639 29.26 -11.99 -45.48
C VAL A 639 29.62 -11.27 -44.18
N ALA A 640 28.64 -10.85 -43.38
CA ALA A 640 28.87 -10.15 -42.10
C ALA A 640 29.36 -11.06 -40.94
N GLU A 641 29.80 -12.29 -41.24
CA GLU A 641 30.24 -13.31 -40.27
C GLU A 641 31.73 -13.69 -40.47
N ASN A 642 32.41 -13.13 -41.48
CA ASN A 642 33.83 -13.38 -41.76
C ASN A 642 34.56 -12.09 -42.24
N GLY A 643 35.57 -11.66 -41.47
CA GLY A 643 36.43 -10.51 -41.78
C GLY A 643 36.01 -9.20 -41.07
N ASP A 644 36.93 -8.36 -40.58
CA ASP A 644 38.40 -8.45 -40.63
C ASP A 644 39.05 -7.59 -39.51
N SER A 645 40.20 -8.00 -38.96
CA SER A 645 40.95 -7.25 -37.93
C SER A 645 42.41 -7.73 -37.71
N GLU A 646 43.26 -7.59 -38.73
CA GLU A 646 44.74 -7.57 -38.62
C GLU A 646 45.22 -6.10 -38.57
N ASP A 647 46.32 -5.65 -37.95
CA ASP A 647 47.36 -6.13 -37.00
C ASP A 647 48.01 -4.81 -36.40
N PRO A 648 49.24 -4.67 -35.86
CA PRO A 648 50.23 -5.62 -35.31
C PRO A 648 50.84 -5.26 -33.93
N GLU A 649 51.41 -6.26 -33.24
CA GLU A 649 52.86 -6.31 -32.89
C GLU A 649 53.25 -7.43 -31.87
N LYS A 650 54.50 -7.93 -32.04
CA LYS A 650 55.44 -8.41 -30.99
C LYS A 650 55.51 -9.89 -30.53
N MET A 651 56.32 -10.64 -31.29
CA MET A 651 57.43 -11.48 -30.79
C MET A 651 57.18 -12.80 -30.00
N SER A 652 57.17 -13.89 -30.77
CA SER A 652 58.21 -14.95 -30.76
C SER A 652 58.24 -16.10 -29.74
N LYS A 653 58.12 -17.31 -30.32
CA LYS A 653 58.95 -18.52 -30.15
C LYS A 653 58.62 -19.53 -29.04
N GLY A 654 58.29 -20.75 -29.49
CA GLY A 654 58.32 -22.02 -28.75
C GLY A 654 57.98 -23.20 -29.67
N GLU A 655 58.97 -24.01 -30.03
CA GLU A 655 58.80 -25.31 -30.71
C GLU A 655 58.36 -26.36 -29.67
N ASP A 656 57.68 -27.48 -29.98
CA ASP A 656 58.15 -28.63 -30.77
C ASP A 656 56.99 -29.66 -30.99
N GLY A 657 57.17 -30.72 -31.81
CA GLY A 657 56.37 -31.97 -31.67
C GLY A 657 55.58 -32.60 -32.85
N SER A 658 56.27 -33.08 -33.90
CA SER A 658 55.95 -34.29 -34.73
C SER A 658 54.56 -34.57 -35.38
N ALA A 659 54.53 -34.43 -36.72
CA ALA A 659 54.36 -35.52 -37.73
C ALA A 659 52.99 -36.19 -38.12
N VAL A 660 52.45 -35.78 -39.29
CA VAL A 660 51.98 -36.53 -40.51
C VAL A 660 51.64 -38.06 -40.52
N PRO A 661 50.85 -38.61 -41.50
CA PRO A 661 49.70 -38.06 -42.26
C PRO A 661 48.56 -39.05 -42.72
N ALA A 662 47.38 -38.51 -43.13
CA ALA A 662 46.43 -39.02 -44.17
C ALA A 662 45.77 -40.44 -44.00
N PRO A 663 44.86 -40.92 -44.90
CA PRO A 663 44.05 -40.30 -45.98
C PRO A 663 42.50 -40.48 -45.81
N PRO A 664 41.63 -39.93 -46.70
CA PRO A 664 40.16 -39.98 -46.57
C PRO A 664 39.43 -40.99 -47.49
N GLN A 665 38.22 -41.44 -47.11
CA GLN A 665 37.17 -41.91 -48.05
C GLN A 665 35.75 -41.97 -47.43
N ALA A 666 34.75 -42.34 -48.26
CA ALA A 666 33.30 -42.05 -48.08
C ALA A 666 32.46 -43.28 -47.62
N PRO A 667 31.14 -43.15 -47.32
CA PRO A 667 30.34 -44.15 -46.59
C PRO A 667 29.71 -45.24 -47.49
N PRO A 668 29.06 -46.27 -46.91
CA PRO A 668 27.58 -46.31 -47.02
C PRO A 668 26.79 -47.02 -45.88
N THR A 669 25.45 -46.83 -45.93
CA THR A 669 24.35 -47.74 -45.52
C THR A 669 24.10 -48.17 -44.05
N MET A 670 22.90 -47.81 -43.57
CA MET A 670 22.00 -48.53 -42.62
C MET A 670 21.56 -49.90 -43.19
N PRO A 671 20.92 -50.88 -42.47
CA PRO A 671 19.91 -50.69 -41.38
C PRO A 671 19.75 -51.80 -40.28
N HIS A 672 18.71 -51.61 -39.44
CA HIS A 672 17.91 -52.59 -38.64
C HIS A 672 18.28 -53.03 -37.19
N VAL A 673 17.36 -52.67 -36.28
CA VAL A 673 16.98 -53.21 -34.94
C VAL A 673 16.14 -54.52 -35.06
N PRO A 674 15.79 -55.35 -34.01
CA PRO A 674 15.28 -54.92 -32.66
C PRO A 674 15.38 -55.87 -31.42
N MET A 675 14.80 -55.42 -30.28
CA MET A 675 14.39 -56.13 -29.02
C MET A 675 15.54 -56.62 -28.10
N THR A 676 15.40 -56.77 -26.76
CA THR A 676 14.24 -56.98 -25.85
C THR A 676 14.27 -56.18 -24.52
N THR A 677 13.13 -56.14 -23.79
CA THR A 677 12.89 -55.62 -22.41
C THR A 677 12.59 -56.79 -21.44
N PRO A 678 12.40 -56.68 -20.07
CA PRO A 678 11.99 -55.54 -19.21
C PRO A 678 12.78 -55.43 -17.84
N PRO A 679 12.23 -55.06 -16.65
CA PRO A 679 12.16 -53.68 -16.12
C PRO A 679 12.80 -53.48 -14.70
N PRO A 680 12.36 -52.59 -13.75
CA PRO A 680 13.21 -51.50 -13.20
C PRO A 680 13.44 -51.58 -11.65
N PRO A 681 14.07 -50.58 -10.95
CA PRO A 681 13.34 -49.36 -10.48
C PRO A 681 14.18 -48.05 -10.25
N MET A 682 13.46 -46.93 -10.05
CA MET A 682 13.75 -45.73 -9.22
C MET A 682 15.21 -45.22 -9.00
N MET A 683 15.57 -44.07 -9.62
CA MET A 683 15.98 -42.80 -8.96
C MET A 683 16.43 -41.74 -9.99
N GLY A 684 16.44 -40.45 -9.61
CA GLY A 684 16.77 -39.32 -10.48
C GLY A 684 18.23 -38.85 -10.42
N GLY A 685 18.55 -37.76 -11.12
CA GLY A 685 19.87 -37.09 -11.05
C GLY A 685 20.33 -36.44 -12.36
N ASP A 686 20.36 -35.10 -12.35
CA ASP A 686 21.11 -34.12 -13.15
C ASP A 686 22.08 -34.50 -14.31
N MET A 687 22.09 -33.60 -15.32
CA MET A 687 23.22 -32.71 -15.74
C MET A 687 23.68 -32.69 -17.21
N SER A 688 24.12 -31.48 -17.63
CA SER A 688 24.99 -31.10 -18.78
C SER A 688 24.37 -30.81 -20.17
N ALA A 689 25.18 -30.16 -21.03
CA ALA A 689 24.94 -29.66 -22.42
C ALA A 689 24.11 -28.35 -22.59
N VAL A 690 24.61 -27.14 -22.27
CA VAL A 690 25.63 -26.32 -22.99
C VAL A 690 25.16 -25.65 -24.31
N HIS A 691 25.14 -24.30 -24.30
CA HIS A 691 25.21 -23.31 -25.39
C HIS A 691 24.02 -22.96 -26.32
N ALA A 692 23.48 -21.76 -26.05
CA ALA A 692 23.35 -20.60 -26.96
C ALA A 692 22.32 -20.58 -28.13
N GLY A 693 21.66 -19.42 -28.31
CA GLY A 693 21.06 -19.03 -29.59
C GLY A 693 19.70 -18.32 -29.52
N TYR A 694 19.71 -16.99 -29.58
CA TYR A 694 18.56 -16.08 -29.80
C TYR A 694 17.48 -16.56 -30.80
N GLY A 695 16.21 -16.26 -30.51
CA GLY A 695 15.13 -16.14 -31.51
C GLY A 695 13.77 -16.64 -31.05
N GLY A 696 12.73 -15.82 -31.14
CA GLY A 696 11.38 -16.17 -30.65
C GLY A 696 10.23 -15.77 -31.57
N TYR A 697 9.08 -16.39 -31.30
CA TYR A 697 7.72 -16.08 -31.79
C TYR A 697 7.37 -16.34 -33.27
N GLY A 698 6.27 -17.09 -33.44
CA GLY A 698 5.52 -17.22 -34.69
C GLY A 698 4.18 -17.92 -34.47
N SER A 699 3.13 -17.42 -35.14
CA SER A 699 1.77 -17.98 -35.24
C SER A 699 0.87 -18.01 -33.99
N TRP A 700 -0.11 -17.10 -33.98
CA TRP A 700 -1.49 -17.39 -33.56
C TRP A 700 -2.46 -16.54 -34.39
N HIS A 701 -3.28 -17.18 -35.22
CA HIS A 701 -4.73 -17.01 -35.23
C HIS A 701 -5.40 -17.88 -36.29
N GLN A 702 -6.11 -18.92 -35.85
CA GLN A 702 -7.31 -19.40 -36.53
C GLN A 702 -8.25 -20.02 -35.49
N GLN A 703 -9.55 -19.91 -35.70
CA GLN A 703 -10.61 -20.54 -34.92
C GLN A 703 -11.75 -20.87 -35.91
N PRO A 704 -12.58 -21.90 -35.66
CA PRO A 704 -13.79 -21.62 -34.89
C PRO A 704 -14.36 -22.76 -34.01
N GLN A 705 -15.12 -22.32 -32.99
CA GLN A 705 -16.34 -22.92 -32.43
C GLN A 705 -16.39 -24.14 -31.46
N TYR A 706 -17.20 -23.91 -30.40
CA TYR A 706 -18.08 -24.79 -29.62
C TYR A 706 -17.56 -25.86 -28.63
N GLY A 707 -17.84 -25.61 -27.34
CA GLY A 707 -18.38 -26.63 -26.42
C GLY A 707 -17.72 -26.76 -25.02
N GLY A 708 -18.46 -26.40 -23.95
CA GLY A 708 -18.29 -27.01 -22.61
C GLY A 708 -17.72 -26.18 -21.46
N TYR A 709 -18.61 -25.63 -20.62
CA TYR A 709 -18.52 -25.38 -19.16
C TYR A 709 -17.19 -25.05 -18.44
N GLY A 710 -17.24 -23.97 -17.64
CA GLY A 710 -16.83 -24.03 -16.22
C GLY A 710 -15.47 -23.46 -15.82
N GLY A 711 -15.37 -22.14 -15.65
CA GLY A 711 -14.23 -21.51 -14.94
C GLY A 711 -14.30 -19.98 -14.94
N TYR A 712 -14.35 -19.35 -13.76
CA TYR A 712 -14.32 -17.89 -13.64
C TYR A 712 -12.92 -17.36 -14.01
N GLN A 713 -12.86 -16.42 -14.95
CA GLN A 713 -11.60 -15.89 -15.47
C GLN A 713 -11.15 -14.64 -14.71
N GLN A 714 -9.92 -14.66 -14.20
CA GLN A 714 -9.19 -13.41 -13.91
C GLN A 714 -8.83 -12.73 -15.24
N ALA A 715 -9.34 -11.52 -15.44
CA ALA A 715 -8.89 -10.63 -16.50
C ALA A 715 -7.66 -9.81 -16.05
N TRP A 716 -6.94 -9.21 -17.01
CA TRP A 716 -5.89 -8.20 -16.80
C TRP A 716 -4.51 -8.66 -16.29
N ASN A 717 -4.04 -9.85 -16.65
CA ASN A 717 -2.59 -10.08 -16.67
C ASN A 717 -1.96 -9.27 -17.84
N TYR A 718 -1.41 -8.09 -17.54
CA TYR A 718 -0.93 -7.13 -18.55
C TYR A 718 0.49 -6.61 -18.22
N ASN A 719 1.41 -7.55 -18.01
CA ASN A 719 2.84 -7.29 -17.83
C ASN A 719 3.65 -8.10 -18.86
N GLN A 720 4.85 -7.63 -19.21
CA GLN A 720 5.61 -7.95 -20.45
C GLN A 720 5.10 -7.22 -21.70
N GLY A 721 5.97 -6.40 -22.32
CA GLY A 721 5.77 -5.86 -23.68
C GLY A 721 5.92 -4.34 -23.89
N TYR A 722 5.95 -3.53 -22.82
CA TYR A 722 5.94 -2.06 -22.91
C TYR A 722 7.15 -1.38 -22.26
N TYR A 723 8.35 -1.68 -22.77
CA TYR A 723 9.58 -0.94 -22.47
C TYR A 723 10.28 -0.52 -23.77
N PRO A 724 10.56 0.78 -23.99
CA PRO A 724 11.73 1.16 -24.78
C PRO A 724 13.01 0.84 -23.97
N PRO A 725 14.16 0.61 -24.61
CA PRO A 725 15.44 0.64 -23.91
C PRO A 725 15.70 2.05 -23.36
N SER A 726 16.41 2.10 -22.23
CA SER A 726 16.95 3.32 -21.60
C SER A 726 18.10 3.91 -22.43
#